data_AF-A0AAW0D980-F1
#
_entry.id   AF-A0AAW0D980-F1
#
_cell.length_a   1.000
_cell.length_b   1.000
_cell.length_c   1.000
_cell.angle_alpha   90.00
_cell.angle_beta   90.00
_cell.angle_gamma   90.00
#
_symmetry.space_group_name_H-M   'P 1'
#
loop_
_entity.id
_entity.type
_entity.pdbx_description
1 polymer ?
#
loop_
_entity_poly.entity_id
_entity_poly.type
_entity_poly.pdbx_seq_one_letter_code
_entity_poly.pdbx_strand_id
1 'polypeptide(L)'
;MFGNEAWQAHISSNRHLKRTKSLGVDPNAEPETVSVIPGYAFCGLCSLYVQPSAWTSHLQGRKHQASIQAEIFRSGLENAQSDKGGITVSGTTDFGVVNPEVAKAGRTTQLSIGSTVTRVLKLMEIYTIDTRMRRQTPFTVTEVVAYHREPTISKPVLLSIAVKQSHIGRSEDRLVLAFEDSSTNSRFIIARSLSIIVGDASDHQALQPKVPYVSKTPAVRRPEKEVVPGEPAPKLGHIPWVVSLPKSAIPADLFGMLQNEEESLSSCISAIRSAFIPKALTTATYMLTFKYLLWIEEFKMDREMEQYDIPSARLQKQNALHYLEVPGLAEKRPSVLVGDFIRVRKHNSPEGKWYEGGVHVVRLEDVGMKFHKSFSITPSERVEVRFKLNRYPMRRQHQALNRDFKLVNVMFPTEAHIPDTVPGVRGITLHNELIAGNPRQLQAIVSIMNLPPGSAPFIIFGPPGTGKTVTMVESILQVLKKDTKAKVLVCTPSNSAADLVVSRLRKNLSEDQLFRLIAPSRQRKTVPEDIKPYTYIDDSGHHSVHSPERVMEYRVIVSTCVSAAMVFGIGIPQGYYSHIFIDEAGQGTEPELMIAIRELTAKQTKIVLCGDPKQLGPVIRSGIARELGLQTSYLQRLMNMDVYDEQQGFGRSSVSSSLSGTSAHIVLSSITRMKGSMAVIWKHADLQDIINFYLNSKHLVSPKYPIVFHSVKGKDDREASSPSFFNIDEATIVRNMVKDLLEDRTKRIAAAEIGVIAPYRAQVGKIKTLLKPFAAEVKVGSVEEFQGQERMVIIVSSVRSSQDYINFDLKRTLGFVANPQRFNVAVTRAKALLMIVGDPSVLGLDPLWRRFLNQIHSNSGWKGDDIPWDPVEPVDEAGGYDQAMRERAQEEMGQFMEVMASGEAVDDEDDVVVDRNDFV
;
A
#
# COMPACT_ATOMS: atom_id res chain seq x y z
N MET A 1 -7.82 -29.17 -24.99
CA MET A 1 -6.90 -30.24 -25.42
C MET A 1 -7.56 -31.59 -25.18
N PHE A 2 -8.04 -32.26 -26.23
CA PHE A 2 -8.31 -33.69 -26.23
C PHE A 2 -7.40 -34.30 -27.32
N GLY A 3 -6.74 -35.42 -27.03
CA GLY A 3 -5.80 -36.06 -27.97
C GLY A 3 -6.46 -36.56 -29.25
N ASN A 4 -5.66 -36.69 -30.32
CA ASN A 4 -6.08 -36.93 -31.70
C ASN A 4 -7.00 -38.16 -31.89
N GLU A 5 -6.85 -39.20 -31.06
CA GLU A 5 -7.68 -40.42 -31.13
C GLU A 5 -9.12 -40.22 -30.63
N ALA A 6 -9.31 -39.40 -29.60
CA ALA A 6 -10.65 -39.11 -29.06
C ALA A 6 -11.46 -38.23 -30.03
N TRP A 7 -10.78 -37.40 -30.82
CA TRP A 7 -11.38 -36.57 -31.86
C TRP A 7 -11.90 -37.42 -33.02
N GLN A 8 -11.11 -38.39 -33.50
CA GLN A 8 -11.53 -39.31 -34.56
C GLN A 8 -12.73 -40.18 -34.15
N ALA A 9 -12.79 -40.63 -32.89
CA ALA A 9 -13.94 -41.34 -32.35
C ALA A 9 -15.20 -40.47 -32.22
N HIS A 10 -15.03 -39.16 -32.00
CA HIS A 10 -16.13 -38.20 -31.90
C HIS A 10 -16.76 -37.89 -33.27
N ILE A 11 -15.94 -37.57 -34.27
CA ILE A 11 -16.42 -37.18 -35.61
C ILE A 11 -17.02 -38.36 -36.39
N SER A 12 -16.55 -39.58 -36.13
CA SER A 12 -17.12 -40.82 -36.68
C SER A 12 -18.40 -41.28 -35.96
N SER A 13 -18.78 -40.65 -34.85
CA SER A 13 -19.97 -41.05 -34.11
C SER A 13 -21.26 -40.70 -34.85
N ASN A 14 -22.22 -41.62 -34.88
CA ASN A 14 -23.54 -41.42 -35.50
C ASN A 14 -24.29 -40.18 -34.97
N ARG A 15 -23.99 -39.76 -33.74
CA ARG A 15 -24.60 -38.58 -33.11
C ARG A 15 -24.06 -37.28 -33.71
N HIS A 16 -22.76 -37.22 -34.00
CA HIS A 16 -22.11 -36.09 -34.65
C HIS A 16 -22.56 -35.96 -36.11
N LEU A 17 -22.52 -37.08 -36.87
CA LEU A 17 -22.94 -37.13 -38.28
C LEU A 17 -24.41 -36.70 -38.49
N LYS A 18 -25.33 -37.09 -37.59
CA LYS A 18 -26.72 -36.63 -37.67
C LYS A 18 -26.87 -35.13 -37.42
N ARG A 19 -26.08 -34.57 -36.49
CA ARG A 19 -26.15 -33.17 -36.10
C ARG A 19 -25.56 -32.27 -37.18
N THR A 20 -24.41 -32.65 -37.75
CA THR A 20 -23.78 -31.91 -38.85
C THR A 20 -24.63 -31.93 -40.12
N LYS A 21 -25.24 -33.08 -40.44
CA LYS A 21 -26.21 -33.20 -41.54
C LYS A 21 -27.47 -32.35 -41.35
N SER A 22 -27.95 -32.19 -40.10
CA SER A 22 -29.09 -31.31 -39.81
C SER A 22 -28.76 -29.81 -39.88
N LEU A 23 -27.49 -29.46 -39.70
CA LEU A 23 -27.00 -28.08 -39.71
C LEU A 23 -26.33 -27.71 -41.04
N GLY A 24 -26.23 -28.64 -41.99
CA GLY A 24 -25.62 -28.41 -43.31
C GLY A 24 -24.10 -28.16 -43.28
N VAL A 25 -23.41 -28.54 -42.21
CA VAL A 25 -21.96 -28.31 -42.00
C VAL A 25 -21.17 -29.61 -42.15
N ASP A 26 -19.90 -29.51 -42.55
CA ASP A 26 -19.00 -30.66 -42.72
C ASP A 26 -18.81 -31.40 -41.37
N PRO A 27 -19.02 -32.73 -41.33
CA PRO A 27 -18.78 -33.51 -40.11
C PRO A 27 -17.33 -33.51 -39.60
N ASN A 28 -16.36 -33.16 -40.43
CA ASN A 28 -14.96 -33.06 -40.03
C ASN A 28 -14.56 -31.65 -39.58
N ALA A 29 -15.50 -30.69 -39.53
CA ALA A 29 -15.21 -29.35 -39.05
C ALA A 29 -14.79 -29.35 -37.57
N GLU A 30 -13.68 -28.67 -37.26
CA GLU A 30 -13.18 -28.50 -35.89
C GLU A 30 -14.18 -27.70 -35.02
N PRO A 31 -14.22 -27.91 -33.69
CA PRO A 31 -15.13 -27.17 -32.83
C PRO A 31 -14.67 -25.72 -32.68
N GLU A 32 -15.53 -24.76 -33.04
CA GLU A 32 -15.29 -23.35 -32.76
C GLU A 32 -15.16 -23.08 -31.26
N THR A 33 -14.13 -22.32 -30.89
CA THR A 33 -13.98 -21.73 -29.55
C THR A 33 -15.03 -20.64 -29.37
N VAL A 34 -15.99 -20.83 -28.46
CA VAL A 34 -17.02 -19.81 -28.16
C VAL A 34 -16.38 -18.73 -27.25
N SER A 35 -16.37 -17.44 -27.58
CA SER A 35 -17.54 -16.55 -27.58
C SER A 35 -17.23 -15.22 -28.29
N VAL A 36 -17.66 -15.07 -29.54
CA VAL A 36 -17.66 -13.76 -30.20
C VAL A 36 -18.75 -12.90 -29.55
N ILE A 37 -18.39 -11.75 -28.97
CA ILE A 37 -19.37 -10.72 -28.60
C ILE A 37 -19.90 -10.13 -29.92
N PRO A 38 -21.22 -10.20 -30.22
CA PRO A 38 -21.76 -9.64 -31.46
C PRO A 38 -21.40 -8.16 -31.59
N GLY A 39 -20.75 -7.79 -32.69
CA GLY A 39 -20.30 -6.42 -32.95
C GLY A 39 -18.89 -6.06 -32.46
N TYR A 40 -18.12 -7.02 -31.95
CA TYR A 40 -16.72 -6.81 -31.54
C TYR A 40 -15.81 -7.90 -32.12
N ALA A 41 -14.64 -7.51 -32.61
CA ALA A 41 -13.54 -8.38 -33.00
C ALA A 41 -12.62 -8.64 -31.81
N PHE A 42 -12.17 -9.88 -31.61
CA PHE A 42 -11.25 -10.22 -30.53
C PHE A 42 -9.80 -10.12 -31.00
N CYS A 43 -9.00 -9.30 -30.34
CA CYS A 43 -7.56 -9.27 -30.52
C CYS A 43 -6.89 -10.30 -29.61
N GLY A 44 -6.30 -11.35 -30.20
CA GLY A 44 -5.58 -12.38 -29.46
C GLY A 44 -4.34 -11.87 -28.72
N LEU A 45 -3.59 -10.95 -29.34
CA LEU A 45 -2.36 -10.37 -28.76
C LEU A 45 -2.65 -9.50 -27.53
N CYS A 46 -3.73 -8.72 -27.57
CA CYS A 46 -4.13 -7.85 -26.45
C CYS A 46 -5.15 -8.49 -25.52
N SER A 47 -5.66 -9.68 -25.87
CA SER A 47 -6.78 -10.36 -25.20
C SER A 47 -7.99 -9.45 -24.94
N LEU A 48 -8.36 -8.65 -25.96
CA LEU A 48 -9.40 -7.60 -25.83
C LEU A 48 -10.41 -7.69 -26.97
N TYR A 49 -11.69 -7.48 -26.65
CA TYR A 49 -12.74 -7.28 -27.65
C TYR A 49 -12.77 -5.80 -28.07
N VAL A 50 -12.62 -5.54 -29.36
CA VAL A 50 -12.51 -4.23 -29.97
C VAL A 50 -13.62 -4.08 -31.00
N GLN A 51 -14.32 -2.94 -31.03
CA GLN A 51 -15.30 -2.72 -32.09
C GLN A 51 -14.61 -2.68 -33.47
N PRO A 52 -15.21 -3.22 -34.54
CA PRO A 52 -14.65 -3.15 -35.88
C PRO A 52 -14.28 -1.73 -36.34
N SER A 53 -15.05 -0.72 -35.92
CA SER A 53 -14.77 0.71 -36.19
C SER A 53 -13.49 1.23 -35.53
N ALA A 54 -13.09 0.64 -34.40
CA ALA A 54 -11.88 0.99 -33.65
C ALA A 54 -10.75 -0.02 -33.86
N TRP A 55 -10.90 -0.98 -34.79
CA TRP A 55 -9.89 -2.02 -35.01
C TRP A 55 -8.58 -1.43 -35.55
N THR A 56 -8.66 -0.56 -36.56
CA THR A 56 -7.47 0.06 -37.16
C THR A 56 -6.73 0.95 -36.16
N SER A 57 -7.45 1.73 -35.35
CA SER A 57 -6.85 2.56 -34.31
C SER A 57 -6.32 1.73 -33.13
N HIS A 58 -6.89 0.56 -32.86
CA HIS A 58 -6.35 -0.42 -31.92
C HIS A 58 -5.02 -0.98 -32.41
N LEU A 59 -4.92 -1.43 -33.68
CA LEU A 59 -3.69 -1.97 -34.28
C LEU A 59 -2.55 -0.96 -34.29
N GLN A 60 -2.84 0.31 -34.61
CA GLN A 60 -1.88 1.40 -34.57
C GLN A 60 -1.62 1.94 -33.15
N GLY A 61 -2.39 1.50 -32.17
CA GLY A 61 -2.27 1.93 -30.78
C GLY A 61 -0.98 1.44 -30.15
N ARG A 62 -0.32 2.32 -29.36
CA ARG A 62 0.95 2.01 -28.66
C ARG A 62 0.93 0.69 -27.88
N LYS A 63 -0.21 0.33 -27.27
CA LYS A 63 -0.37 -0.94 -26.53
C LYS A 63 -0.28 -2.17 -27.44
N HIS A 64 -0.90 -2.12 -28.62
CA HIS A 64 -0.90 -3.24 -29.55
C HIS A 64 0.48 -3.42 -30.18
N GLN A 65 1.11 -2.32 -30.59
CA GLN A 65 2.49 -2.33 -31.10
C GLN A 65 3.49 -2.87 -30.06
N ALA A 66 3.34 -2.48 -28.79
CA ALA A 66 4.15 -3.04 -27.71
C ALA A 66 3.89 -4.55 -27.51
N SER A 67 2.64 -5.02 -27.63
CA SER A 67 2.32 -6.46 -27.57
C SER A 67 2.92 -7.25 -28.74
N ILE A 68 2.94 -6.68 -29.96
CA ILE A 68 3.59 -7.30 -31.13
C ILE A 68 5.10 -7.45 -30.86
N GLN A 69 5.76 -6.37 -30.45
CA GLN A 69 7.20 -6.39 -30.17
C GLN A 69 7.56 -7.38 -29.05
N ALA A 70 6.73 -7.45 -27.99
CA ALA A 70 6.92 -8.43 -26.92
C ALA A 70 6.76 -9.89 -27.40
N GLU A 71 5.85 -10.16 -28.33
CA GLU A 71 5.63 -11.50 -28.89
C GLU A 71 6.73 -11.92 -29.87
N ILE A 72 7.18 -10.99 -30.73
CA ILE A 72 8.37 -11.20 -31.59
C ILE A 72 9.58 -11.52 -30.73
N PHE A 73 9.79 -10.75 -29.66
CA PHE A 73 10.86 -11.00 -28.71
C PHE A 73 10.73 -12.37 -28.05
N ARG A 74 9.55 -12.71 -27.51
CA ARG A 74 9.30 -14.01 -26.87
C ARG A 74 9.59 -15.18 -27.82
N SER A 75 9.09 -15.10 -29.06
CA SER A 75 9.31 -16.12 -30.08
C SER A 75 10.80 -16.24 -30.46
N GLY A 76 11.50 -15.11 -30.63
CA GLY A 76 12.95 -15.09 -30.86
C GLY A 76 13.74 -15.71 -29.71
N LEU A 77 13.30 -15.48 -28.47
CA LEU A 77 13.87 -16.05 -27.25
C LEU A 77 13.68 -17.56 -27.14
N GLU A 78 12.48 -18.05 -27.44
CA GLU A 78 12.15 -19.47 -27.43
C GLU A 78 12.94 -20.23 -28.51
N ASN A 79 13.09 -19.63 -29.70
CA ASN A 79 13.96 -20.15 -30.75
C ASN A 79 15.43 -20.16 -30.30
N ALA A 80 15.92 -19.07 -29.70
CA ALA A 80 17.28 -19.00 -29.16
C ALA A 80 17.56 -20.04 -28.08
N GLN A 81 16.57 -20.34 -27.22
CA GLN A 81 16.68 -21.31 -26.14
C GLN A 81 16.56 -22.75 -26.61
N SER A 82 16.06 -23.00 -27.81
CA SER A 82 15.91 -24.36 -28.33
C SER A 82 17.25 -24.93 -28.80
N ASP A 83 17.42 -26.24 -28.62
CA ASP A 83 18.50 -26.97 -29.29
C ASP A 83 18.29 -26.88 -30.81
N LYS A 84 19.30 -26.42 -31.55
CA LYS A 84 19.21 -26.24 -33.00
C LYS A 84 20.52 -26.55 -33.71
N GLY A 85 20.45 -26.69 -35.04
CA GLY A 85 21.59 -27.04 -35.88
C GLY A 85 22.13 -28.46 -35.69
N GLY A 86 21.51 -29.30 -34.85
CA GLY A 86 22.02 -30.61 -34.45
C GLY A 86 22.84 -30.59 -33.16
N ILE A 87 22.98 -29.44 -32.50
CA ILE A 87 23.63 -29.29 -31.19
C ILE A 87 22.63 -29.55 -30.07
N THR A 88 23.06 -30.28 -29.05
CA THR A 88 22.29 -30.50 -27.82
C THR A 88 23.06 -29.96 -26.62
N VAL A 89 22.48 -29.04 -25.86
CA VAL A 89 23.08 -28.48 -24.64
C VAL A 89 22.36 -29.02 -23.41
N SER A 90 23.06 -29.84 -22.63
CA SER A 90 22.52 -30.56 -21.47
C SER A 90 23.27 -30.19 -20.18
N GLY A 91 22.57 -30.20 -19.04
CA GLY A 91 23.10 -29.84 -17.72
C GLY A 91 22.21 -28.82 -17.00
N THR A 92 22.58 -28.45 -15.78
CA THR A 92 21.78 -27.56 -14.93
C THR A 92 22.31 -26.13 -15.00
N THR A 93 21.43 -25.18 -15.34
CA THR A 93 21.73 -23.74 -15.39
C THR A 93 21.07 -22.93 -14.27
N ASP A 94 20.15 -23.55 -13.53
CA ASP A 94 19.55 -23.01 -12.32
C ASP A 94 20.25 -23.58 -11.07
N PHE A 95 20.95 -22.71 -10.35
CA PHE A 95 21.64 -23.10 -9.11
C PHE A 95 20.69 -23.24 -7.92
N GLY A 96 19.42 -22.84 -8.07
CA GLY A 96 18.40 -22.87 -7.02
C GLY A 96 18.74 -21.94 -5.85
N VAL A 97 18.21 -22.28 -4.68
CA VAL A 97 18.50 -21.53 -3.44
C VAL A 97 19.81 -22.04 -2.81
N VAL A 98 20.76 -21.13 -2.60
CA VAL A 98 22.10 -21.41 -2.09
C VAL A 98 22.36 -20.55 -0.84
N ASN A 99 22.83 -21.19 0.23
CA ASN A 99 23.18 -20.47 1.45
C ASN A 99 24.33 -19.46 1.19
N PRO A 100 24.33 -18.29 1.84
CA PRO A 100 25.33 -17.24 1.61
C PRO A 100 26.79 -17.70 1.78
N GLU A 101 27.08 -18.58 2.74
CA GLU A 101 28.44 -19.09 2.95
C GLU A 101 28.94 -19.92 1.77
N VAL A 102 28.07 -20.75 1.19
CA VAL A 102 28.37 -21.58 0.02
C VAL A 102 28.49 -20.70 -1.23
N ALA A 103 27.58 -19.75 -1.42
CA ALA A 103 27.63 -18.81 -2.54
C ALA A 103 28.91 -17.96 -2.51
N LYS A 104 29.40 -17.59 -1.32
CA LYS A 104 30.66 -16.85 -1.14
C LYS A 104 31.89 -17.71 -1.42
N ALA A 105 31.86 -19.00 -1.06
CA ALA A 105 32.91 -19.95 -1.40
C ALA A 105 32.97 -20.25 -2.91
N GLY A 106 31.85 -20.10 -3.60
CA GLY A 106 31.68 -20.37 -5.02
C GLY A 106 31.03 -21.73 -5.24
N ARG A 107 30.09 -21.80 -6.19
CA ARG A 107 29.43 -23.04 -6.59
C ARG A 107 29.61 -23.26 -8.09
N THR A 108 29.85 -24.49 -8.50
CA THR A 108 30.10 -24.84 -9.91
C THR A 108 29.10 -25.87 -10.38
N THR A 109 28.66 -25.74 -11.63
CA THR A 109 27.89 -26.73 -12.39
C THR A 109 28.59 -26.98 -13.73
N GLN A 110 28.25 -28.08 -14.41
CA GLN A 110 28.79 -28.40 -15.72
C GLN A 110 27.68 -28.45 -16.76
N LEU A 111 27.95 -27.91 -17.95
CA LEU A 111 27.15 -28.12 -19.15
C LEU A 111 27.92 -28.98 -20.14
N SER A 112 27.20 -29.86 -20.82
CA SER A 112 27.70 -30.74 -21.86
C SER A 112 27.05 -30.35 -23.18
N ILE A 113 27.89 -29.99 -24.16
CA ILE A 113 27.48 -29.63 -25.52
C ILE A 113 27.82 -30.81 -26.43
N GLY A 114 26.79 -31.53 -26.86
CA GLY A 114 26.88 -32.63 -27.82
C GLY A 114 26.46 -32.19 -29.22
N SER A 115 26.83 -33.00 -30.22
CA SER A 115 26.29 -32.91 -31.57
C SER A 115 25.65 -34.23 -31.96
N THR A 116 24.51 -34.18 -32.62
CA THR A 116 23.77 -35.32 -33.18
C THR A 116 24.01 -35.48 -34.68
N VAL A 117 24.74 -34.54 -35.29
CA VAL A 117 25.02 -34.50 -36.72
C VAL A 117 26.50 -34.77 -36.99
N THR A 118 26.77 -35.33 -38.17
CA THR A 118 28.13 -35.69 -38.62
C THR A 118 28.88 -34.54 -39.30
N ARG A 119 28.19 -33.41 -39.59
CA ARG A 119 28.80 -32.20 -40.16
C ARG A 119 29.61 -31.43 -39.11
N VAL A 120 30.60 -30.67 -39.58
CA VAL A 120 31.53 -29.92 -38.73
C VAL A 120 30.88 -28.62 -38.25
N LEU A 121 30.48 -28.60 -36.98
CA LEU A 121 29.97 -27.42 -36.29
C LEU A 121 31.04 -26.88 -35.35
N LYS A 122 31.43 -25.61 -35.50
CA LYS A 122 32.45 -24.97 -34.67
C LYS A 122 31.81 -24.05 -33.64
N LEU A 123 32.17 -24.22 -32.36
CA LEU A 123 31.84 -23.30 -31.28
C LEU A 123 32.78 -22.10 -31.35
N MET A 124 32.25 -20.94 -31.72
CA MET A 124 33.01 -19.74 -32.03
C MET A 124 33.20 -18.85 -30.80
N GLU A 125 32.09 -18.59 -30.10
CA GLU A 125 32.04 -17.69 -28.94
C GLU A 125 31.23 -18.29 -27.80
N ILE A 126 31.69 -18.02 -26.58
CA ILE A 126 30.99 -18.30 -25.33
C ILE A 126 31.06 -17.04 -24.49
N TYR A 127 29.91 -16.50 -24.12
CA TYR A 127 29.84 -15.33 -23.26
C TYR A 127 28.50 -15.30 -22.55
N THR A 128 28.41 -14.49 -21.50
CA THR A 128 27.11 -14.09 -20.94
C THR A 128 26.72 -12.73 -21.48
N ILE A 129 25.43 -12.41 -21.54
CA ILE A 129 24.97 -11.11 -22.05
C ILE A 129 25.61 -9.98 -21.25
N ASP A 130 25.62 -10.11 -19.91
CA ASP A 130 26.21 -9.08 -19.05
C ASP A 130 27.71 -8.91 -19.31
N THR A 131 28.47 -9.99 -19.48
CA THR A 131 29.90 -9.87 -19.83
C THR A 131 30.12 -9.20 -21.19
N ARG A 132 29.31 -9.50 -22.21
CA ARG A 132 29.39 -8.86 -23.53
C ARG A 132 29.01 -7.37 -23.48
N MET A 133 28.05 -7.02 -22.63
CA MET A 133 27.64 -5.63 -22.35
C MET A 133 28.53 -4.91 -21.33
N ARG A 134 29.62 -5.53 -20.86
CA ARG A 134 30.55 -5.00 -19.84
C ARG A 134 29.86 -4.66 -18.50
N ARG A 135 28.82 -5.42 -18.15
CA ARG A 135 28.11 -5.38 -16.87
C ARG A 135 28.72 -6.37 -15.89
N GLN A 136 28.49 -6.13 -14.59
CA GLN A 136 28.89 -7.07 -13.55
C GLN A 136 27.91 -8.26 -13.53
N THR A 137 28.46 -9.47 -13.54
CA THR A 137 27.71 -10.72 -13.38
C THR A 137 28.42 -11.60 -12.35
N PRO A 138 27.67 -12.32 -11.48
CA PRO A 138 28.27 -13.27 -10.55
C PRO A 138 28.63 -14.60 -11.23
N PHE A 139 28.27 -14.79 -12.50
CA PHE A 139 28.54 -16.00 -13.27
C PHE A 139 29.86 -15.91 -14.03
N THR A 140 30.70 -16.92 -13.87
CA THR A 140 31.93 -17.09 -14.65
C THR A 140 31.84 -18.39 -15.42
N VAL A 141 32.08 -18.33 -16.73
CA VAL A 141 32.10 -19.50 -17.60
C VAL A 141 33.53 -19.82 -17.98
N THR A 142 33.97 -21.04 -17.72
CA THR A 142 35.31 -21.53 -18.08
C THR A 142 35.21 -22.84 -18.87
N GLU A 143 35.98 -22.94 -19.94
CA GLU A 143 36.14 -24.19 -20.69
C GLU A 143 37.03 -25.15 -19.90
N VAL A 144 36.58 -26.40 -19.70
CA VAL A 144 37.30 -27.39 -18.88
C VAL A 144 38.15 -28.33 -19.74
N VAL A 145 37.69 -28.67 -20.94
CA VAL A 145 38.39 -29.57 -21.87
C VAL A 145 38.18 -29.08 -23.31
N ALA A 146 39.24 -28.56 -23.94
CA ALA A 146 39.24 -28.01 -25.29
C ALA A 146 39.92 -28.93 -26.31
N TYR A 147 39.43 -30.17 -26.48
CA TYR A 147 39.88 -30.99 -27.61
C TYR A 147 39.04 -30.67 -28.85
N HIS A 148 39.53 -29.68 -29.61
CA HIS A 148 38.91 -29.09 -30.80
C HIS A 148 37.55 -28.43 -30.50
N ARG A 149 37.33 -27.21 -31.00
CA ARG A 149 36.11 -26.41 -30.80
C ARG A 149 34.89 -27.01 -31.54
N GLU A 150 34.87 -28.32 -31.73
CA GLU A 150 33.92 -29.04 -32.59
C GLU A 150 33.24 -30.12 -31.74
N PRO A 151 32.03 -29.86 -31.21
CA PRO A 151 31.25 -30.89 -30.54
C PRO A 151 30.97 -32.04 -31.53
N THR A 152 31.34 -33.26 -31.14
CA THR A 152 31.08 -34.47 -31.95
C THR A 152 30.20 -35.45 -31.18
N ILE A 153 29.58 -36.39 -31.91
CA ILE A 153 28.75 -37.46 -31.34
C ILE A 153 29.51 -38.24 -30.25
N SER A 154 30.82 -38.44 -30.41
CA SER A 154 31.67 -39.21 -29.49
C SER A 154 32.39 -38.40 -28.40
N LYS A 155 32.47 -37.07 -28.55
CA LYS A 155 33.23 -36.18 -27.65
C LYS A 155 32.47 -34.86 -27.45
N PRO A 156 31.69 -34.71 -26.37
CA PRO A 156 31.03 -33.45 -26.06
C PRO A 156 32.01 -32.42 -25.51
N VAL A 157 31.71 -31.14 -25.73
CA VAL A 157 32.43 -30.02 -25.11
C VAL A 157 31.86 -29.79 -23.71
N LEU A 158 32.72 -29.80 -22.69
CA LEU A 158 32.33 -29.58 -21.30
C LEU A 158 32.66 -28.16 -20.86
N LEU A 159 31.63 -27.42 -20.46
CA LEU A 159 31.73 -26.09 -19.87
C LEU A 159 31.51 -26.16 -18.37
N SER A 160 32.35 -25.45 -17.62
CA SER A 160 32.16 -25.22 -16.19
C SER A 160 31.58 -23.83 -15.98
N ILE A 161 30.44 -23.77 -15.31
CA ILE A 161 29.82 -22.51 -14.91
C ILE A 161 29.99 -22.38 -13.41
N ALA A 162 30.82 -21.44 -12.99
CA ALA A 162 30.98 -21.07 -11.60
C ALA A 162 30.12 -19.85 -11.29
N VAL A 163 29.57 -19.80 -10.09
CA VAL A 163 28.87 -18.63 -9.56
C VAL A 163 29.44 -18.28 -8.20
N LYS A 164 29.74 -17.00 -7.98
CA LYS A 164 30.26 -16.50 -6.71
C LYS A 164 29.57 -15.20 -6.35
N GLN A 165 28.85 -15.20 -5.23
CA GLN A 165 28.07 -14.06 -4.77
C GLN A 165 28.15 -13.96 -3.24
N SER A 166 28.43 -12.76 -2.73
CA SER A 166 28.66 -12.51 -1.30
C SER A 166 27.44 -11.98 -0.55
N HIS A 167 26.34 -11.68 -1.25
CA HIS A 167 25.16 -11.01 -0.70
C HIS A 167 23.89 -11.79 -0.98
N ILE A 168 22.90 -11.69 -0.09
CA ILE A 168 21.57 -12.26 -0.27
C ILE A 168 20.88 -11.55 -1.44
N GLY A 169 20.14 -12.29 -2.26
CA GLY A 169 19.43 -11.76 -3.41
C GLY A 169 19.45 -12.73 -4.59
N ARG A 170 18.87 -12.28 -5.70
CA ARG A 170 18.71 -13.05 -6.93
C ARG A 170 19.59 -12.45 -8.02
N SER A 171 20.17 -13.34 -8.83
CA SER A 171 20.95 -12.96 -9.99
C SER A 171 20.54 -13.84 -11.16
N GLU A 172 20.29 -13.20 -12.30
CA GLU A 172 19.92 -13.84 -13.55
C GLU A 172 20.80 -13.29 -14.67
N ASP A 173 21.22 -14.15 -15.60
CA ASP A 173 22.01 -13.80 -16.78
C ASP A 173 21.67 -14.81 -17.88
N ARG A 174 22.21 -14.65 -19.09
CA ARG A 174 22.06 -15.62 -20.17
C ARG A 174 23.41 -15.99 -20.75
N LEU A 175 23.68 -17.28 -20.76
CA LEU A 175 24.79 -17.87 -21.50
C LEU A 175 24.43 -17.94 -22.98
N VAL A 176 25.27 -17.38 -23.84
CA VAL A 176 25.14 -17.47 -25.30
C VAL A 176 26.29 -18.31 -25.85
N LEU A 177 25.94 -19.27 -26.70
CA LEU A 177 26.84 -20.16 -27.41
C LEU A 177 26.67 -19.90 -28.91
N ALA A 178 27.70 -19.39 -29.57
CA ALA A 178 27.66 -19.10 -31.00
C ALA A 178 28.35 -20.19 -31.80
N PHE A 179 27.66 -20.73 -32.80
CA PHE A 179 28.14 -21.81 -33.65
C PHE A 179 28.25 -21.37 -35.11
N GLU A 180 29.19 -21.98 -35.83
CA GLU A 180 29.35 -21.85 -37.28
C GLU A 180 29.33 -23.23 -37.92
N ASP A 181 28.42 -23.42 -38.88
CA ASP A 181 28.38 -24.63 -39.71
C ASP A 181 29.36 -24.47 -40.86
N SER A 182 30.45 -25.25 -40.83
CA SER A 182 31.49 -25.18 -41.86
C SER A 182 31.02 -25.69 -43.23
N SER A 183 29.89 -26.41 -43.31
CA SER A 183 29.35 -26.94 -44.56
C SER A 183 28.48 -25.95 -45.32
N THR A 184 27.75 -25.09 -44.61
CA THR A 184 26.85 -24.08 -45.17
C THR A 184 27.36 -22.65 -45.00
N ASN A 185 28.46 -22.47 -44.25
CA ASN A 185 28.98 -21.18 -43.80
C ASN A 185 27.93 -20.33 -43.04
N SER A 186 26.89 -20.97 -42.50
CA SER A 186 25.84 -20.32 -41.73
C SER A 186 26.20 -20.30 -40.26
N ARG A 187 25.89 -19.20 -39.58
CA ARG A 187 25.99 -19.10 -38.12
C ARG A 187 24.63 -19.38 -37.49
N PHE A 188 24.65 -19.73 -36.20
CA PHE A 188 23.47 -19.72 -35.35
C PHE A 188 23.89 -19.66 -33.88
N ILE A 189 22.98 -19.28 -32.99
CA ILE A 189 23.27 -19.21 -31.55
C ILE A 189 22.29 -20.02 -30.71
N ILE A 190 22.76 -20.53 -29.58
CA ILE A 190 21.96 -21.19 -28.56
C ILE A 190 22.14 -20.44 -27.25
N ALA A 191 21.04 -19.99 -26.65
CA ALA A 191 21.01 -19.27 -25.38
C ALA A 191 20.50 -20.17 -24.24
N ARG A 192 21.03 -19.99 -23.03
CA ARG A 192 20.57 -20.66 -21.81
C ARG A 192 20.46 -19.68 -20.66
N SER A 193 19.34 -19.71 -19.95
CA SER A 193 19.12 -18.86 -18.77
C SER A 193 19.96 -19.38 -17.59
N LEU A 194 20.75 -18.50 -17.00
CA LEU A 194 21.48 -18.73 -15.76
C LEU A 194 20.72 -18.06 -14.61
N SER A 195 20.52 -18.77 -13.49
CA SER A 195 19.85 -18.21 -12.32
C SER A 195 20.44 -18.73 -11.01
N ILE A 196 20.52 -17.86 -10.01
CA ILE A 196 20.83 -18.24 -8.62
C ILE A 196 19.99 -17.41 -7.64
N ILE A 197 19.59 -18.03 -6.54
CA ILE A 197 19.00 -17.36 -5.38
C ILE A 197 19.96 -17.56 -4.21
N VAL A 198 20.61 -16.50 -3.75
CA VAL A 198 21.43 -16.56 -2.54
C VAL A 198 20.55 -16.18 -1.35
N GLY A 199 20.28 -17.14 -0.47
CA GLY A 199 19.34 -16.95 0.62
C GLY A 199 19.22 -18.17 1.54
N ASP A 200 18.35 -18.06 2.54
CA ASP A 200 18.06 -19.14 3.48
C ASP A 200 17.01 -20.07 2.86
N ALA A 201 17.41 -21.31 2.55
CA ALA A 201 16.52 -22.28 1.90
C ALA A 201 15.28 -22.60 2.73
N SER A 202 15.38 -22.55 4.07
CA SER A 202 14.25 -22.82 4.95
C SER A 202 13.23 -21.67 4.93
N ASP A 203 13.69 -20.42 4.85
CA ASP A 203 12.81 -19.25 4.70
C ASP A 203 12.08 -19.29 3.35
N HIS A 204 12.81 -19.58 2.26
CA HIS A 204 12.21 -19.71 0.92
C HIS A 204 11.13 -20.79 0.89
N GLN A 205 11.39 -21.96 1.49
CA GLN A 205 10.41 -23.04 1.57
C GLN A 205 9.19 -22.66 2.43
N ALA A 206 9.40 -21.93 3.53
CA ALA A 206 8.33 -21.55 4.47
C ALA A 206 7.46 -20.39 3.94
N LEU A 207 8.04 -19.47 3.16
CA LEU A 207 7.40 -18.23 2.75
C LEU A 207 6.90 -18.20 1.31
N GLN A 208 7.35 -19.12 0.44
CA GLN A 208 6.88 -19.23 -0.95
C GLN A 208 5.35 -19.23 -1.06
N PRO A 209 4.79 -18.74 -2.19
CA PRO A 209 3.35 -18.81 -2.42
C PRO A 209 2.87 -20.27 -2.33
N LYS A 210 1.83 -20.55 -1.53
CA LYS A 210 1.22 -21.90 -1.51
C LYS A 210 0.45 -22.20 -2.80
N VAL A 211 -0.07 -21.16 -3.44
CA VAL A 211 -0.82 -21.21 -4.70
C VAL A 211 -0.35 -20.05 -5.59
N PRO A 212 -0.06 -20.28 -6.89
CA PRO A 212 0.29 -19.23 -7.83
C PRO A 212 -0.78 -18.12 -7.90
N TYR A 213 -0.34 -16.90 -8.20
CA TYR A 213 -1.26 -15.78 -8.35
C TYR A 213 -2.14 -15.93 -9.60
N VAL A 214 -3.45 -15.75 -9.44
CA VAL A 214 -4.44 -15.70 -10.52
C VAL A 214 -5.19 -14.38 -10.42
N SER A 215 -5.19 -13.62 -11.51
CA SER A 215 -5.97 -12.38 -11.60
C SER A 215 -7.45 -12.68 -11.47
N LYS A 216 -8.16 -11.99 -10.56
CA LYS A 216 -9.61 -12.10 -10.47
C LYS A 216 -10.24 -11.35 -11.64
N THR A 217 -11.07 -12.03 -12.40
CA THR A 217 -11.98 -11.37 -13.33
C THR A 217 -13.16 -10.80 -12.52
N PRO A 218 -13.50 -9.51 -12.64
CA PRO A 218 -14.65 -8.94 -11.95
C PRO A 218 -15.92 -9.73 -12.30
N ALA A 219 -16.63 -10.25 -11.30
CA ALA A 219 -17.93 -10.87 -11.54
C ALA A 219 -18.98 -9.76 -11.72
N VAL A 220 -19.73 -9.80 -12.82
CA VAL A 220 -20.83 -8.85 -13.05
C VAL A 220 -21.93 -9.10 -12.00
N ARG A 221 -22.15 -8.12 -11.12
CA ARG A 221 -23.22 -8.20 -10.11
C ARG A 221 -24.59 -8.19 -10.78
N ARG A 222 -25.32 -9.30 -10.66
CA ARG A 222 -26.74 -9.40 -11.02
C ARG A 222 -27.62 -8.52 -10.11
N PRO A 223 -28.76 -8.01 -10.59
CA PRO A 223 -29.65 -7.16 -9.80
C PRO A 223 -30.17 -7.82 -8.52
N GLU A 224 -30.34 -7.01 -7.47
CA GLU A 224 -30.87 -7.39 -6.16
C GLU A 224 -32.33 -6.94 -6.09
N LYS A 225 -33.28 -7.84 -6.41
CA LYS A 225 -34.71 -7.50 -6.49
C LYS A 225 -35.39 -7.59 -5.12
N GLU A 226 -35.11 -8.66 -4.37
CA GLU A 226 -35.66 -8.92 -3.05
C GLU A 226 -34.51 -9.22 -2.09
N VAL A 227 -34.36 -8.46 -1.02
CA VAL A 227 -33.36 -8.71 0.03
C VAL A 227 -34.08 -8.96 1.35
N VAL A 228 -34.01 -10.19 1.84
CA VAL A 228 -34.57 -10.59 3.13
C VAL A 228 -33.58 -10.17 4.23
N PRO A 229 -33.96 -9.27 5.15
CA PRO A 229 -33.05 -8.75 6.17
C PRO A 229 -32.66 -9.85 7.17
N GLY A 230 -31.38 -9.87 7.52
CA GLY A 230 -30.83 -10.82 8.49
C GLY A 230 -31.15 -10.48 9.92
N GLU A 231 -30.88 -11.42 10.83
CA GLU A 231 -30.80 -11.09 12.24
C GLU A 231 -29.53 -10.26 12.47
N PRO A 232 -29.61 -9.00 12.93
CA PRO A 232 -28.42 -8.23 13.28
C PRO A 232 -27.70 -8.91 14.43
N ALA A 233 -26.38 -8.69 14.55
CA ALA A 233 -25.67 -8.96 15.80
C ALA A 233 -26.47 -8.34 16.96
N PRO A 234 -26.56 -8.98 18.15
CA PRO A 234 -27.18 -8.38 19.33
C PRO A 234 -26.66 -6.96 19.40
N LYS A 235 -27.58 -5.98 19.43
CA LYS A 235 -27.25 -4.57 19.20
C LYS A 235 -25.93 -4.28 19.89
N LEU A 236 -24.89 -4.10 19.08
CA LEU A 236 -23.60 -3.59 19.51
C LEU A 236 -23.89 -2.18 20.05
N GLY A 237 -24.34 -2.09 21.30
CA GLY A 237 -24.89 -0.89 21.89
C GLY A 237 -26.36 -0.98 22.31
N HIS A 238 -26.55 -0.98 23.63
CA HIS A 238 -27.63 -0.22 24.27
C HIS A 238 -27.36 1.30 24.16
N ILE A 239 -26.80 1.81 23.05
CA ILE A 239 -26.58 3.25 22.86
C ILE A 239 -27.95 3.88 22.61
N PRO A 240 -28.44 4.75 23.52
CA PRO A 240 -29.76 5.35 23.42
C PRO A 240 -29.74 6.48 22.39
N TRP A 241 -29.66 6.12 21.11
CA TRP A 241 -29.68 7.10 20.02
C TRP A 241 -30.98 7.91 20.06
N VAL A 242 -30.89 9.19 20.40
CA VAL A 242 -32.03 10.12 20.40
C VAL A 242 -32.31 10.69 19.00
N VAL A 243 -31.36 10.57 18.06
CA VAL A 243 -31.48 11.03 16.67
C VAL A 243 -31.29 9.87 15.70
N SER A 244 -32.24 9.71 14.77
CA SER A 244 -32.14 8.75 13.68
C SER A 244 -31.06 9.13 12.68
N LEU A 245 -30.24 8.16 12.26
CA LEU A 245 -29.21 8.36 11.25
C LEU A 245 -29.87 8.47 9.86
N PRO A 246 -29.76 9.62 9.14
CA PRO A 246 -30.40 9.79 7.83
C PRO A 246 -29.91 8.78 6.80
N LYS A 247 -30.78 8.45 5.84
CA LYS A 247 -30.38 7.77 4.59
C LYS A 247 -29.71 8.80 3.69
N SER A 248 -28.56 8.49 3.10
CA SER A 248 -27.85 9.38 2.16
C SER A 248 -27.54 8.61 0.88
N ALA A 249 -28.55 8.32 0.06
CA ALA A 249 -28.34 7.59 -1.20
C ALA A 249 -27.55 8.44 -2.21
N ILE A 250 -26.78 7.78 -3.08
CA ILE A 250 -26.09 8.44 -4.19
C ILE A 250 -27.16 8.98 -5.16
N PRO A 251 -27.10 10.26 -5.57
CA PRO A 251 -28.00 10.81 -6.58
C PRO A 251 -27.96 10.01 -7.88
N ALA A 252 -29.12 9.80 -8.52
CA ALA A 252 -29.24 8.94 -9.71
C ALA A 252 -28.34 9.41 -10.87
N ASP A 253 -28.30 10.71 -11.13
CA ASP A 253 -27.48 11.30 -12.20
C ASP A 253 -25.99 11.07 -11.96
N LEU A 254 -25.53 11.27 -10.72
CA LEU A 254 -24.14 11.00 -10.34
C LEU A 254 -23.81 9.51 -10.47
N PHE A 255 -24.73 8.64 -10.02
CA PHE A 255 -24.56 7.20 -10.12
C PHE A 255 -24.40 6.75 -11.57
N GLY A 256 -25.23 7.26 -12.49
CA GLY A 256 -25.13 6.96 -13.93
C GLY A 256 -23.78 7.35 -14.52
N MET A 257 -23.25 8.54 -14.17
CA MET A 257 -21.94 8.99 -14.66
C MET A 257 -20.78 8.15 -14.09
N LEU A 258 -20.87 7.72 -12.84
CA LEU A 258 -19.83 6.89 -12.20
C LEU A 258 -19.82 5.44 -12.71
N GLN A 259 -20.93 4.96 -13.29
CA GLN A 259 -21.01 3.62 -13.88
C GLN A 259 -20.37 3.51 -15.28
N ASN A 260 -20.09 4.63 -15.95
CA ASN A 260 -19.54 4.61 -17.30
C ASN A 260 -18.03 4.28 -17.28
N GLU A 261 -17.70 2.99 -17.42
CA GLU A 261 -16.31 2.48 -17.37
C GLU A 261 -15.51 2.71 -18.66
N GLU A 262 -16.17 3.10 -19.77
CA GLU A 262 -15.51 3.35 -21.06
C GLU A 262 -14.85 4.72 -21.15
N GLU A 263 -15.28 5.67 -20.32
CA GLU A 263 -14.72 7.03 -20.29
C GLU A 263 -13.35 7.07 -19.59
N SER A 264 -12.46 7.90 -20.14
CA SER A 264 -11.18 8.18 -19.48
C SER A 264 -11.42 8.90 -18.15
N LEU A 265 -10.53 8.66 -17.17
CA LEU A 265 -10.60 9.29 -15.84
C LEU A 265 -10.68 10.83 -15.94
N SER A 266 -9.95 11.44 -16.87
CA SER A 266 -9.95 12.90 -17.08
C SER A 266 -11.28 13.42 -17.62
N SER A 267 -11.93 12.70 -18.55
CA SER A 267 -13.27 13.02 -19.06
C SER A 267 -14.30 13.01 -17.93
N CYS A 268 -14.31 11.91 -17.16
CA CYS A 268 -15.25 11.74 -16.06
C CYS A 268 -15.09 12.83 -14.98
N ILE A 269 -13.85 13.18 -14.63
CA ILE A 269 -13.56 14.29 -13.71
C ILE A 269 -14.11 15.62 -14.23
N SER A 270 -13.88 15.94 -15.51
CA SER A 270 -14.36 17.18 -16.12
C SER A 270 -15.89 17.27 -16.10
N ALA A 271 -16.56 16.19 -16.50
CA ALA A 271 -18.02 16.12 -16.55
C ALA A 271 -18.64 16.26 -15.14
N ILE A 272 -18.14 15.50 -14.15
CA ILE A 272 -18.61 15.59 -12.77
C ILE A 272 -18.34 16.97 -12.17
N ARG A 273 -17.17 17.55 -12.44
CA ARG A 273 -16.81 18.90 -11.98
C ARG A 273 -17.81 19.92 -12.49
N SER A 274 -18.15 19.87 -13.78
CA SER A 274 -19.10 20.81 -14.38
C SER A 274 -20.54 20.62 -13.89
N ALA A 275 -20.95 19.38 -13.65
CA ALA A 275 -22.34 19.06 -13.31
C ALA A 275 -22.66 19.23 -11.81
N PHE A 276 -21.74 18.84 -10.93
CA PHE A 276 -22.06 18.67 -9.50
C PHE A 276 -21.20 19.49 -8.54
N ILE A 277 -19.97 19.84 -8.92
CA ILE A 277 -19.03 20.50 -8.02
C ILE A 277 -19.14 22.03 -8.18
N PRO A 278 -19.50 22.77 -7.12
CA PRO A 278 -19.54 24.23 -7.18
C PRO A 278 -18.19 24.85 -7.54
N LYS A 279 -18.20 25.96 -8.28
CA LYS A 279 -16.98 26.67 -8.72
C LYS A 279 -16.14 27.22 -7.57
N ALA A 280 -16.78 27.57 -6.45
CA ALA A 280 -16.13 28.11 -5.26
C ALA A 280 -16.64 27.40 -4.01
N LEU A 281 -15.72 27.14 -3.08
CA LEU A 281 -16.04 26.59 -1.77
C LEU A 281 -16.34 27.75 -0.80
N THR A 282 -17.58 27.85 -0.36
CA THR A 282 -18.12 28.90 0.51
C THR A 282 -19.02 28.26 1.57
N THR A 283 -19.48 29.02 2.56
CA THR A 283 -20.44 28.52 3.57
C THR A 283 -21.69 27.92 2.94
N ALA A 284 -22.20 28.52 1.83
CA ALA A 284 -23.39 28.04 1.13
C ALA A 284 -23.13 26.76 0.31
N THR A 285 -21.94 26.64 -0.30
CA THR A 285 -21.60 25.52 -1.20
C THR A 285 -20.88 24.36 -0.51
N TYR A 286 -20.46 24.55 0.75
CA TYR A 286 -19.67 23.59 1.52
C TYR A 286 -20.33 22.22 1.62
N MET A 287 -21.59 22.18 2.08
CA MET A 287 -22.33 20.93 2.24
C MET A 287 -22.41 20.17 0.92
N LEU A 288 -22.83 20.87 -0.15
CA LEU A 288 -23.04 20.25 -1.46
C LEU A 288 -21.74 19.66 -2.00
N THR A 289 -20.65 20.42 -1.94
CA THR A 289 -19.32 20.01 -2.41
C THR A 289 -18.90 18.70 -1.76
N PHE A 290 -18.87 18.66 -0.42
CA PHE A 290 -18.38 17.48 0.29
C PHE A 290 -19.33 16.28 0.22
N LYS A 291 -20.65 16.48 0.09
CA LYS A 291 -21.58 15.35 -0.11
C LYS A 291 -21.33 14.63 -1.43
N TYR A 292 -21.10 15.37 -2.52
CA TYR A 292 -20.74 14.77 -3.81
C TYR A 292 -19.42 14.01 -3.74
N LEU A 293 -18.39 14.60 -3.13
CA LEU A 293 -17.11 13.92 -2.94
C LEU A 293 -17.24 12.63 -2.14
N LEU A 294 -18.04 12.62 -1.06
CA LEU A 294 -18.31 11.42 -0.26
C LEU A 294 -19.05 10.36 -1.06
N TRP A 295 -20.07 10.72 -1.85
CA TRP A 295 -20.78 9.74 -2.68
C TRP A 295 -19.88 9.12 -3.76
N ILE A 296 -18.99 9.90 -4.36
CA ILE A 296 -18.00 9.41 -5.34
C ILE A 296 -17.04 8.42 -4.67
N GLU A 297 -16.58 8.72 -3.46
CA GLU A 297 -15.71 7.82 -2.68
C GLU A 297 -16.46 6.55 -2.26
N GLU A 298 -17.68 6.67 -1.75
CA GLU A 298 -18.55 5.54 -1.38
C GLU A 298 -18.80 4.59 -2.56
N PHE A 299 -19.06 5.14 -3.75
CA PHE A 299 -19.24 4.35 -4.96
C PHE A 299 -17.99 3.52 -5.27
N LYS A 300 -16.81 4.15 -5.26
CA LYS A 300 -15.54 3.45 -5.51
C LYS A 300 -15.29 2.38 -4.45
N MET A 301 -15.52 2.69 -3.18
CA MET A 301 -15.36 1.74 -2.08
C MET A 301 -16.30 0.53 -2.23
N ASP A 302 -17.56 0.73 -2.61
CA ASP A 302 -18.51 -0.39 -2.81
C ASP A 302 -18.13 -1.24 -4.04
N ARG A 303 -17.73 -0.61 -5.15
CA ARG A 303 -17.19 -1.30 -6.34
C ARG A 303 -15.95 -2.12 -6.02
N GLU A 304 -15.05 -1.61 -5.20
CA GLU A 304 -13.89 -2.38 -4.74
C GLU A 304 -14.26 -3.53 -3.81
N MET A 305 -15.41 -3.50 -3.11
CA MET A 305 -15.84 -4.66 -2.33
C MET A 305 -16.22 -5.85 -3.23
N GLU A 306 -16.53 -5.61 -4.50
CA GLU A 306 -16.98 -6.61 -5.47
C GLU A 306 -15.92 -7.62 -5.83
N GLN A 307 -14.65 -7.20 -5.83
CA GLN A 307 -13.53 -8.09 -6.08
C GLN A 307 -13.42 -9.21 -5.03
N TYR A 308 -14.11 -9.05 -3.88
CA TYR A 308 -14.13 -10.05 -2.81
C TYR A 308 -15.36 -10.96 -2.87
N ASP A 309 -16.35 -10.67 -3.72
CA ASP A 309 -17.55 -11.51 -3.86
C ASP A 309 -17.14 -12.96 -4.17
N ILE A 310 -17.81 -13.92 -3.52
CA ILE A 310 -17.49 -15.35 -3.66
C ILE A 310 -18.61 -15.97 -4.50
N PRO A 311 -18.34 -16.39 -5.75
CA PRO A 311 -19.39 -16.88 -6.64
C PRO A 311 -20.03 -18.18 -6.14
N SER A 312 -19.27 -18.96 -5.37
CA SER A 312 -19.66 -20.27 -4.89
C SER A 312 -18.95 -20.60 -3.57
N ALA A 313 -19.66 -20.49 -2.45
CA ALA A 313 -19.20 -20.88 -1.12
C ALA A 313 -20.12 -21.93 -0.48
N ARG A 314 -19.60 -22.62 0.54
CA ARG A 314 -20.39 -23.44 1.46
C ARG A 314 -20.49 -22.74 2.80
N LEU A 315 -21.64 -22.85 3.46
CA LEU A 315 -21.84 -22.34 4.81
C LEU A 315 -21.84 -23.51 5.80
N GLN A 316 -21.05 -23.40 6.87
CA GLN A 316 -21.02 -24.39 7.93
C GLN A 316 -21.93 -23.94 9.07
N LYS A 317 -22.99 -24.70 9.35
CA LYS A 317 -23.89 -24.38 10.47
C LYS A 317 -23.31 -24.94 11.78
N GLN A 318 -23.07 -24.06 12.75
CA GLN A 318 -22.69 -24.42 14.12
C GLN A 318 -23.59 -23.66 15.09
N ASN A 319 -24.37 -24.38 15.88
CA ASN A 319 -25.43 -23.80 16.73
C ASN A 319 -26.38 -22.91 15.92
N ALA A 320 -26.57 -21.65 16.34
CA ALA A 320 -27.39 -20.66 15.66
C ALA A 320 -26.65 -19.89 14.54
N LEU A 321 -25.34 -20.12 14.35
CA LEU A 321 -24.50 -19.36 13.42
C LEU A 321 -24.20 -20.17 12.15
N HIS A 322 -24.06 -19.45 11.04
CA HIS A 322 -23.60 -19.96 9.76
C HIS A 322 -22.22 -19.35 9.48
N TYR A 323 -21.21 -20.19 9.43
CA TYR A 323 -19.83 -19.80 9.20
C TYR A 323 -19.50 -19.82 7.71
N LEU A 324 -18.92 -18.73 7.25
CA LEU A 324 -18.38 -18.56 5.90
C LEU A 324 -16.86 -18.40 6.00
N GLU A 325 -16.13 -19.25 5.32
CA GLU A 325 -14.69 -19.04 5.09
C GLU A 325 -14.50 -17.89 4.10
N VAL A 326 -13.68 -16.92 4.47
CA VAL A 326 -13.46 -15.70 3.67
C VAL A 326 -11.96 -15.58 3.38
N PRO A 327 -11.52 -15.93 2.17
CA PRO A 327 -10.13 -15.75 1.76
C PRO A 327 -9.69 -14.28 1.92
N GLY A 328 -8.57 -14.04 2.59
CA GLY A 328 -8.04 -12.69 2.85
C GLY A 328 -8.65 -11.96 4.05
N LEU A 329 -9.56 -12.59 4.82
CA LEU A 329 -10.18 -11.97 6.00
C LEU A 329 -9.15 -11.57 7.06
N ALA A 330 -8.14 -12.41 7.32
CA ALA A 330 -7.03 -12.12 8.24
C ALA A 330 -6.29 -10.83 7.85
N GLU A 331 -6.25 -10.51 6.55
CA GLU A 331 -5.64 -9.32 5.98
C GLU A 331 -6.60 -8.10 5.96
N LYS A 332 -7.82 -8.25 6.51
CA LYS A 332 -8.93 -7.30 6.45
C LYS A 332 -9.33 -6.95 5.00
N ARG A 333 -9.33 -7.95 4.11
CA ARG A 333 -9.66 -7.84 2.68
C ARG A 333 -10.49 -9.06 2.24
N PRO A 334 -11.84 -8.99 2.27
CA PRO A 334 -12.66 -7.81 2.54
C PRO A 334 -12.58 -7.38 4.01
N SER A 335 -12.78 -6.09 4.26
CA SER A 335 -12.92 -5.59 5.64
C SER A 335 -14.30 -5.96 6.13
N VAL A 336 -14.37 -6.91 7.05
CA VAL A 336 -15.61 -7.35 7.70
C VAL A 336 -15.46 -7.16 9.21
N LEU A 337 -16.40 -6.47 9.82
CA LEU A 337 -16.50 -6.24 11.25
C LEU A 337 -17.79 -6.87 11.81
N VAL A 338 -17.79 -7.12 13.12
CA VAL A 338 -19.03 -7.47 13.81
C VAL A 338 -20.03 -6.31 13.65
N GLY A 339 -21.26 -6.65 13.27
CA GLY A 339 -22.31 -5.69 12.92
C GLY A 339 -22.46 -5.41 11.43
N ASP A 340 -21.53 -5.87 10.58
CA ASP A 340 -21.69 -5.79 9.12
C ASP A 340 -22.76 -6.80 8.63
N PHE A 341 -23.22 -6.60 7.40
CA PHE A 341 -24.12 -7.55 6.73
C PHE A 341 -23.46 -8.07 5.45
N ILE A 342 -23.46 -9.38 5.30
CA ILE A 342 -23.01 -10.08 4.09
C ILE A 342 -24.23 -10.63 3.38
N ARG A 343 -24.31 -10.44 2.05
CA ARG A 343 -25.46 -10.91 1.27
C ARG A 343 -25.18 -12.29 0.71
N VAL A 344 -26.17 -13.17 0.82
CA VAL A 344 -26.07 -14.56 0.40
C VAL A 344 -27.27 -14.92 -0.48
N ARG A 345 -27.01 -15.57 -1.60
CA ARG A 345 -28.02 -16.14 -2.49
C ARG A 345 -27.73 -17.61 -2.71
N LYS A 346 -28.75 -18.47 -2.58
CA LYS A 346 -28.61 -19.88 -2.93
C LYS A 346 -28.57 -20.04 -4.45
N HIS A 347 -27.73 -20.93 -4.96
CA HIS A 347 -27.64 -21.17 -6.40
C HIS A 347 -28.98 -21.62 -7.01
N ASN A 348 -29.76 -22.41 -6.27
CA ASN A 348 -31.06 -22.94 -6.70
C ASN A 348 -32.26 -22.00 -6.42
N SER A 349 -32.02 -20.77 -5.94
CA SER A 349 -33.09 -19.80 -5.67
C SER A 349 -33.47 -18.97 -6.90
N PRO A 350 -34.72 -18.47 -6.97
CA PRO A 350 -35.15 -17.51 -7.99
C PRO A 350 -34.17 -16.34 -8.13
N GLU A 351 -33.98 -15.88 -9.37
CA GLU A 351 -33.05 -14.80 -9.66
C GLU A 351 -33.48 -13.49 -8.97
N GLY A 352 -32.56 -12.90 -8.21
CA GLY A 352 -32.77 -11.64 -7.52
C GLY A 352 -33.20 -11.74 -6.05
N LYS A 353 -33.42 -12.94 -5.48
CA LYS A 353 -33.69 -13.13 -4.04
C LYS A 353 -32.41 -13.34 -3.22
N TRP A 354 -32.15 -12.44 -2.28
CA TRP A 354 -30.97 -12.40 -1.43
C TRP A 354 -31.36 -12.46 0.05
N TYR A 355 -30.46 -12.97 0.88
CA TYR A 355 -30.57 -12.98 2.33
C TYR A 355 -29.40 -12.23 2.94
N GLU A 356 -29.66 -11.33 3.88
CA GLU A 356 -28.60 -10.71 4.65
C GLU A 356 -28.22 -11.61 5.83
N GLY A 357 -26.93 -11.87 5.99
CA GLY A 357 -26.33 -12.51 7.15
C GLY A 357 -25.72 -11.43 8.01
N GLY A 358 -26.32 -11.16 9.17
CA GLY A 358 -25.75 -10.24 10.15
C GLY A 358 -24.51 -10.87 10.78
N VAL A 359 -23.36 -10.20 10.66
CA VAL A 359 -22.07 -10.70 11.14
C VAL A 359 -22.02 -10.57 12.67
N HIS A 360 -21.99 -11.72 13.35
CA HIS A 360 -21.95 -11.81 14.81
C HIS A 360 -20.54 -12.10 15.33
N VAL A 361 -19.75 -12.83 14.56
CA VAL A 361 -18.41 -13.26 14.95
C VAL A 361 -17.48 -13.13 13.76
N VAL A 362 -16.31 -12.57 13.97
CA VAL A 362 -15.22 -12.54 12.97
C VAL A 362 -14.03 -13.24 13.58
N ARG A 363 -13.62 -14.38 13.00
CA ARG A 363 -12.41 -15.11 13.37
C ARG A 363 -11.28 -14.77 12.38
N LEU A 364 -10.17 -15.50 12.45
CA LEU A 364 -9.01 -15.25 11.60
C LEU A 364 -9.35 -15.44 10.11
N GLU A 365 -10.07 -16.53 9.78
CA GLU A 365 -10.32 -16.96 8.40
C GLU A 365 -11.82 -17.14 8.08
N ASP A 366 -12.69 -17.13 9.10
CA ASP A 366 -14.13 -17.30 8.93
C ASP A 366 -14.97 -16.19 9.60
N VAL A 367 -16.20 -16.07 9.13
CA VAL A 367 -17.21 -15.13 9.62
C VAL A 367 -18.47 -15.91 10.01
N GLY A 368 -18.89 -15.78 11.27
CA GLY A 368 -20.13 -16.34 11.78
C GLY A 368 -21.29 -15.35 11.63
N MET A 369 -22.33 -15.76 10.90
CA MET A 369 -23.50 -14.94 10.57
C MET A 369 -24.80 -15.55 11.07
N LYS A 370 -25.79 -14.70 11.38
CA LYS A 370 -27.19 -15.12 11.51
C LYS A 370 -28.03 -14.54 10.39
N PHE A 371 -28.96 -15.35 9.90
CA PHE A 371 -29.89 -15.00 8.85
C PHE A 371 -31.31 -14.93 9.42
N HIS A 372 -32.24 -14.40 8.63
CA HIS A 372 -33.66 -14.51 8.92
C HIS A 372 -34.08 -15.96 9.13
N LYS A 373 -35.10 -16.21 9.97
CA LYS A 373 -35.63 -17.56 10.26
C LYS A 373 -36.05 -18.36 9.03
N SER A 374 -36.41 -17.68 7.93
CA SER A 374 -36.76 -18.32 6.66
C SER A 374 -35.54 -18.80 5.85
N PHE A 375 -34.31 -18.53 6.30
CA PHE A 375 -33.10 -19.00 5.66
C PHE A 375 -32.72 -20.38 6.23
N SER A 376 -32.79 -21.39 5.37
CA SER A 376 -32.30 -22.74 5.64
C SER A 376 -31.26 -23.10 4.57
N ILE A 377 -30.23 -23.87 4.89
CA ILE A 377 -29.28 -24.36 3.89
C ILE A 377 -28.80 -25.75 4.30
N THR A 378 -28.68 -26.67 3.35
CA THR A 378 -28.08 -27.98 3.60
C THR A 378 -26.55 -27.91 3.42
N PRO A 379 -25.76 -28.78 4.06
CA PRO A 379 -24.30 -28.76 3.94
C PRO A 379 -23.76 -28.97 2.50
N SER A 380 -24.56 -29.57 1.62
CA SER A 380 -24.20 -29.80 0.22
C SER A 380 -24.50 -28.60 -0.69
N GLU A 381 -25.44 -27.73 -0.31
CA GLU A 381 -25.84 -26.55 -1.07
C GLU A 381 -24.73 -25.51 -1.12
N ARG A 382 -24.64 -24.82 -2.27
CA ARG A 382 -23.71 -23.71 -2.49
C ARG A 382 -24.43 -22.39 -2.61
N VAL A 383 -23.74 -21.35 -2.20
CA VAL A 383 -24.25 -19.98 -2.22
C VAL A 383 -23.31 -19.04 -2.96
N GLU A 384 -23.89 -18.03 -3.58
CA GLU A 384 -23.20 -16.82 -4.02
C GLU A 384 -23.17 -15.84 -2.84
N VAL A 385 -22.00 -15.28 -2.56
CA VAL A 385 -21.77 -14.34 -1.47
C VAL A 385 -21.36 -13.00 -2.03
N ARG A 386 -21.97 -11.93 -1.51
CA ARG A 386 -21.62 -10.54 -1.82
C ARG A 386 -21.28 -9.76 -0.58
N PHE A 387 -20.16 -9.05 -0.65
CA PHE A 387 -19.75 -8.13 0.40
C PHE A 387 -20.25 -6.72 0.08
N LYS A 388 -20.86 -6.07 1.07
CA LYS A 388 -21.33 -4.68 0.94
C LYS A 388 -20.51 -3.77 1.82
N LEU A 389 -20.29 -2.55 1.36
CA LEU A 389 -19.66 -1.52 2.17
C LEU A 389 -20.49 -1.25 3.42
N ASN A 390 -19.86 -1.27 4.61
CA ASN A 390 -20.48 -0.70 5.80
C ASN A 390 -20.51 0.82 5.67
N ARG A 391 -21.68 1.35 5.29
CA ARG A 391 -21.90 2.79 5.07
C ARG A 391 -22.03 3.59 6.36
N TYR A 392 -21.96 2.99 7.54
CA TYR A 392 -22.16 3.69 8.82
C TYR A 392 -21.22 4.90 9.00
N PRO A 393 -19.87 4.77 8.85
CA PRO A 393 -18.97 5.91 8.99
C PRO A 393 -19.29 7.04 8.00
N MET A 394 -19.53 6.70 6.73
CA MET A 394 -19.83 7.66 5.67
C MET A 394 -21.17 8.37 5.91
N ARG A 395 -22.19 7.62 6.37
CA ARG A 395 -23.49 8.21 6.73
C ARG A 395 -23.39 9.16 7.92
N ARG A 396 -22.47 8.94 8.86
CA ARG A 396 -22.19 9.89 9.95
C ARG A 396 -21.56 11.18 9.42
N GLN A 397 -20.68 11.09 8.43
CA GLN A 397 -20.15 12.27 7.74
C GLN A 397 -21.28 13.03 7.01
N HIS A 398 -22.15 12.34 6.26
CA HIS A 398 -23.34 12.96 5.65
C HIS A 398 -24.26 13.62 6.66
N GLN A 399 -24.48 12.99 7.83
CA GLN A 399 -25.27 13.57 8.92
C GLN A 399 -24.66 14.91 9.37
N ALA A 400 -23.35 14.92 9.66
CA ALA A 400 -22.63 16.12 10.06
C ALA A 400 -22.68 17.22 8.99
N LEU A 401 -22.70 16.84 7.71
CA LEU A 401 -22.82 17.80 6.61
C LEU A 401 -24.22 18.42 6.47
N ASN A 402 -25.28 17.64 6.72
CA ASN A 402 -26.67 18.08 6.54
C ASN A 402 -27.14 19.12 7.58
N ARG A 403 -26.45 19.23 8.72
CA ARG A 403 -26.86 20.13 9.80
C ARG A 403 -26.57 21.59 9.45
N ASP A 404 -27.49 22.51 9.72
CA ASP A 404 -27.21 23.93 9.56
C ASP A 404 -26.04 24.36 10.48
N PHE A 405 -25.01 25.01 9.93
CA PHE A 405 -23.79 25.36 10.66
C PHE A 405 -23.35 26.78 10.30
N LYS A 406 -23.63 27.71 11.22
CA LYS A 406 -23.49 29.15 10.99
C LYS A 406 -22.15 29.74 11.44
N LEU A 407 -21.22 28.90 11.92
CA LEU A 407 -19.93 29.34 12.45
C LEU A 407 -18.93 29.55 11.32
N VAL A 408 -19.01 30.70 10.65
CA VAL A 408 -18.09 31.10 9.57
C VAL A 408 -16.64 31.12 10.06
N ASN A 409 -16.42 31.57 11.30
CA ASN A 409 -15.12 31.57 11.96
C ASN A 409 -14.47 30.18 12.04
N VAL A 410 -15.23 29.10 11.96
CA VAL A 410 -14.71 27.73 11.92
C VAL A 410 -14.46 27.30 10.47
N MET A 411 -15.42 27.51 9.58
CA MET A 411 -15.36 26.98 8.22
C MET A 411 -14.42 27.76 7.29
N PHE A 412 -14.51 29.09 7.36
CA PHE A 412 -13.79 30.04 6.52
C PHE A 412 -13.30 31.22 7.38
N PRO A 413 -12.28 31.00 8.22
CA PRO A 413 -11.67 32.06 9.03
C PRO A 413 -11.22 33.27 8.21
N THR A 414 -11.24 34.44 8.84
CA THR A 414 -10.80 35.73 8.28
C THR A 414 -10.08 36.50 9.39
N GLU A 415 -9.37 37.58 9.08
CA GLU A 415 -8.67 38.41 10.08
C GLU A 415 -9.56 38.83 11.26
N ALA A 416 -10.83 39.14 11.01
CA ALA A 416 -11.81 39.48 12.05
C ALA A 416 -12.06 38.38 13.11
N HIS A 417 -11.63 37.14 12.84
CA HIS A 417 -11.77 36.00 13.75
C HIS A 417 -10.47 35.68 14.51
N ILE A 418 -9.39 36.42 14.25
CA ILE A 418 -8.08 36.22 14.86
C ILE A 418 -7.94 37.22 16.03
N PRO A 419 -7.53 36.79 17.23
CA PRO A 419 -7.32 37.70 18.36
C PRO A 419 -6.29 38.78 18.02
N ASP A 420 -6.51 40.05 18.36
CA ASP A 420 -5.61 41.17 17.99
C ASP A 420 -4.21 41.07 18.62
N THR A 421 -4.12 40.48 19.81
CA THR A 421 -2.88 40.42 20.59
C THR A 421 -2.48 38.99 20.93
N VAL A 422 -1.17 38.72 20.89
CA VAL A 422 -0.59 37.47 21.40
C VAL A 422 -0.52 37.53 22.93
N PRO A 423 -1.14 36.58 23.66
CA PRO A 423 -1.06 36.54 25.12
C PRO A 423 0.38 36.34 25.60
N GLY A 424 0.82 37.12 26.60
CA GLY A 424 2.16 37.01 27.18
C GLY A 424 2.35 35.74 28.03
N VAL A 425 3.51 35.09 27.90
CA VAL A 425 3.88 33.90 28.69
C VAL A 425 4.26 34.31 30.12
N ARG A 426 3.33 34.22 31.08
CA ARG A 426 3.62 34.45 32.52
C ARG A 426 2.77 33.54 33.41
N GLY A 427 3.36 33.06 34.51
CA GLY A 427 2.61 32.41 35.61
C GLY A 427 2.04 31.02 35.32
N ILE A 428 2.67 30.23 34.43
CA ILE A 428 2.24 28.84 34.16
C ILE A 428 3.13 27.86 34.93
N THR A 429 2.51 27.01 35.75
CA THR A 429 3.15 25.83 36.33
C THR A 429 2.87 24.64 35.43
N LEU A 430 3.88 24.18 34.70
CA LEU A 430 3.77 23.08 33.74
C LEU A 430 3.66 21.74 34.45
N HIS A 431 2.91 20.79 33.86
CA HIS A 431 2.95 19.39 34.26
C HIS A 431 4.15 18.66 33.62
N ASN A 432 4.54 19.06 32.42
CA ASN A 432 5.73 18.53 31.74
C ASN A 432 6.85 19.58 31.64
N GLU A 433 7.90 19.40 32.44
CA GLU A 433 9.05 20.31 32.49
C GLU A 433 9.84 20.39 31.16
N LEU A 434 9.76 19.36 30.30
CA LEU A 434 10.41 19.37 28.98
C LEU A 434 9.91 20.50 28.07
N ILE A 435 8.72 21.05 28.36
CA ILE A 435 8.14 22.17 27.61
C ILE A 435 8.74 23.52 28.04
N ALA A 436 9.29 23.63 29.26
CA ALA A 436 9.78 24.89 29.81
C ALA A 436 10.89 25.52 28.95
N GLY A 437 11.73 24.68 28.33
CA GLY A 437 12.79 25.12 27.41
C GLY A 437 12.33 25.52 26.01
N ASN A 438 11.02 25.41 25.71
CA ASN A 438 10.47 25.67 24.38
C ASN A 438 9.49 26.84 24.36
N PRO A 439 9.94 28.05 23.93
CA PRO A 439 9.09 29.24 23.91
C PRO A 439 7.91 29.12 22.93
N ARG A 440 8.04 28.35 21.83
CA ARG A 440 6.94 28.14 20.87
C ARG A 440 5.84 27.31 21.50
N GLN A 441 6.18 26.20 22.15
CA GLN A 441 5.19 25.36 22.84
C GLN A 441 4.52 26.10 23.99
N LEU A 442 5.29 26.86 24.78
CA LEU A 442 4.76 27.74 25.82
C LEU A 442 3.76 28.75 25.23
N GLN A 443 4.11 29.40 24.12
CA GLN A 443 3.21 30.33 23.45
C GLN A 443 1.92 29.64 22.99
N ALA A 444 2.00 28.44 22.41
CA ALA A 444 0.81 27.68 22.01
C ALA A 444 -0.13 27.43 23.20
N ILE A 445 0.42 26.97 24.32
CA ILE A 445 -0.35 26.67 25.55
C ILE A 445 -1.05 27.94 26.06
N VAL A 446 -0.31 29.04 26.21
CA VAL A 446 -0.88 30.31 26.72
C VAL A 446 -1.96 30.84 25.77
N SER A 447 -1.72 30.74 24.45
CA SER A 447 -2.69 31.21 23.45
C SER A 447 -3.98 30.42 23.54
N ILE A 448 -3.90 29.08 23.60
CA ILE A 448 -5.06 28.19 23.74
C ILE A 448 -5.85 28.47 25.02
N MET A 449 -5.16 28.64 26.15
CA MET A 449 -5.80 28.97 27.44
C MET A 449 -6.57 30.30 27.42
N ASN A 450 -6.21 31.21 26.53
CA ASN A 450 -6.75 32.57 26.44
C ASN A 450 -7.57 32.81 25.16
N LEU A 451 -7.87 31.77 24.36
CA LEU A 451 -8.69 31.90 23.17
C LEU A 451 -10.08 32.50 23.52
N PRO A 452 -10.49 33.61 22.89
CA PRO A 452 -11.82 34.16 23.07
C PRO A 452 -12.91 33.31 22.38
N PRO A 453 -14.15 33.31 22.88
CA PRO A 453 -15.31 32.77 22.16
C PRO A 453 -15.42 33.33 20.72
N GLY A 454 -15.75 32.48 19.75
CA GLY A 454 -15.85 32.89 18.34
C GLY A 454 -14.52 33.00 17.58
N SER A 455 -13.39 32.66 18.21
CA SER A 455 -12.09 32.59 17.53
C SER A 455 -12.10 31.57 16.39
N ALA A 456 -11.22 31.77 15.42
CA ALA A 456 -10.86 30.72 14.47
C ALA A 456 -10.24 29.50 15.18
N PRO A 457 -10.30 28.29 14.58
CA PRO A 457 -9.59 27.13 15.08
C PRO A 457 -8.11 27.43 15.28
N PHE A 458 -7.57 27.15 16.46
CA PHE A 458 -6.15 27.34 16.73
C PHE A 458 -5.35 26.12 16.27
N ILE A 459 -4.27 26.32 15.52
CA ILE A 459 -3.51 25.22 14.90
C ILE A 459 -2.16 25.04 15.59
N ILE A 460 -1.92 23.86 16.18
CA ILE A 460 -0.58 23.39 16.53
C ILE A 460 -0.08 22.50 15.39
N PHE A 461 0.85 23.02 14.58
CA PHE A 461 1.44 22.23 13.50
C PHE A 461 2.94 22.01 13.71
N GLY A 462 3.52 21.02 13.05
CA GLY A 462 4.96 20.78 13.11
C GLY A 462 5.37 19.38 12.67
N PRO A 463 6.64 19.18 12.28
CA PRO A 463 7.15 17.88 11.85
C PRO A 463 6.93 16.72 12.84
N PRO A 464 7.18 15.46 12.43
CA PRO A 464 7.33 14.34 13.36
C PRO A 464 8.25 14.63 14.54
N GLY A 465 7.95 14.05 15.69
CA GLY A 465 8.78 14.20 16.88
C GLY A 465 8.69 15.56 17.55
N THR A 466 8.09 16.60 16.95
CA THR A 466 8.09 17.93 17.57
C THR A 466 7.13 18.14 18.75
N GLY A 467 6.68 17.04 19.37
CA GLY A 467 5.89 17.04 20.60
C GLY A 467 4.53 17.75 20.50
N LYS A 468 3.92 17.84 19.32
CA LYS A 468 2.56 18.40 19.13
C LYS A 468 1.55 17.85 20.12
N THR A 469 1.43 16.52 20.21
CA THR A 469 0.52 15.86 21.16
C THR A 469 0.89 16.15 22.61
N VAL A 470 2.18 16.34 22.92
CA VAL A 470 2.64 16.70 24.27
C VAL A 470 2.19 18.13 24.62
N THR A 471 2.36 19.07 23.70
CA THR A 471 1.85 20.46 23.82
C THR A 471 0.34 20.49 23.94
N MET A 472 -0.37 19.66 23.17
CA MET A 472 -1.82 19.53 23.24
C MET A 472 -2.28 19.01 24.61
N VAL A 473 -1.66 17.94 25.12
CA VAL A 473 -1.97 17.36 26.44
C VAL A 473 -1.72 18.38 27.54
N GLU A 474 -0.58 19.09 27.52
CA GLU A 474 -0.30 20.16 28.47
C GLU A 474 -1.36 21.26 28.38
N SER A 475 -1.74 21.68 27.17
CA SER A 475 -2.78 22.70 26.96
C SER A 475 -4.12 22.29 27.57
N ILE A 476 -4.51 21.01 27.42
CA ILE A 476 -5.73 20.45 28.05
C ILE A 476 -5.64 20.57 29.57
N LEU A 477 -4.53 20.12 30.17
CA LEU A 477 -4.34 20.17 31.63
C LEU A 477 -4.38 21.61 32.15
N GLN A 478 -3.76 22.56 31.45
CA GLN A 478 -3.78 23.96 31.83
C GLN A 478 -5.16 24.60 31.70
N VAL A 479 -5.93 24.25 30.66
CA VAL A 479 -7.34 24.66 30.52
C VAL A 479 -8.18 24.15 31.69
N LEU A 480 -8.04 22.87 32.05
CA LEU A 480 -8.76 22.25 33.17
C LEU A 480 -8.35 22.83 34.53
N LYS A 481 -7.10 23.28 34.67
CA LYS A 481 -6.58 23.94 35.88
C LYS A 481 -7.12 25.37 36.00
N LYS A 482 -7.16 26.12 34.89
CA LYS A 482 -7.65 27.50 34.85
C LYS A 482 -9.17 27.59 35.07
N ASP A 483 -9.92 26.65 34.51
CA ASP A 483 -11.39 26.63 34.59
C ASP A 483 -11.89 25.26 35.07
N THR A 484 -12.40 25.22 36.31
CA THR A 484 -12.94 24.00 36.92
C THR A 484 -14.21 23.50 36.23
N LYS A 485 -14.93 24.38 35.52
CA LYS A 485 -16.13 24.03 34.73
C LYS A 485 -15.79 23.62 33.30
N ALA A 486 -14.53 23.71 32.87
CA ALA A 486 -14.15 23.33 31.52
C ALA A 486 -14.44 21.84 31.26
N LYS A 487 -15.08 21.59 30.11
CA LYS A 487 -15.38 20.25 29.58
C LYS A 487 -14.69 20.12 28.24
N VAL A 488 -13.85 19.10 28.10
CA VAL A 488 -12.98 18.92 26.92
C VAL A 488 -13.37 17.65 26.18
N LEU A 489 -13.56 17.76 24.88
CA LEU A 489 -13.64 16.63 23.97
C LEU A 489 -12.35 16.57 23.14
N VAL A 490 -11.69 15.41 23.13
CA VAL A 490 -10.54 15.13 22.27
C VAL A 490 -10.92 14.07 21.25
N CYS A 491 -10.68 14.37 19.98
CA CYS A 491 -10.97 13.49 18.87
C CYS A 491 -9.70 13.19 18.05
N THR A 492 -9.63 12.01 17.47
CA THR A 492 -8.57 11.63 16.53
C THR A 492 -9.15 10.84 15.35
N PRO A 493 -8.54 10.85 14.15
CA PRO A 493 -8.98 9.96 13.07
C PRO A 493 -8.73 8.48 13.37
N SER A 494 -7.67 8.15 14.14
CA SER A 494 -7.26 6.77 14.42
C SER A 494 -7.38 6.37 15.89
N ASN A 495 -7.69 5.10 16.14
CA ASN A 495 -7.79 4.56 17.50
C ASN A 495 -6.45 4.61 18.28
N SER A 496 -5.33 4.37 17.61
CA SER A 496 -3.99 4.41 18.22
C SER A 496 -3.63 5.81 18.71
N ALA A 497 -3.99 6.86 17.96
CA ALA A 497 -3.77 8.24 18.40
C ALA A 497 -4.64 8.59 19.63
N ALA A 498 -5.92 8.19 19.64
CA ALA A 498 -6.78 8.39 20.80
C ALA A 498 -6.26 7.67 22.05
N ASP A 499 -5.74 6.46 21.89
CA ASP A 499 -5.15 5.68 22.97
C ASP A 499 -3.87 6.34 23.51
N LEU A 500 -3.03 6.89 22.63
CA LEU A 500 -1.83 7.66 23.02
C LEU A 500 -2.17 8.93 23.81
N VAL A 501 -3.26 9.61 23.45
CA VAL A 501 -3.75 10.76 24.21
C VAL A 501 -4.17 10.34 25.62
N VAL A 502 -4.92 9.24 25.75
CA VAL A 502 -5.34 8.73 27.07
C VAL A 502 -4.16 8.28 27.91
N SER A 503 -3.17 7.57 27.33
CA SER A 503 -1.98 7.13 28.08
C SER A 503 -1.14 8.28 28.62
N ARG A 504 -1.22 9.47 28.02
CA ARG A 504 -0.61 10.70 28.53
C ARG A 504 -1.48 11.40 29.57
N LEU A 505 -2.78 11.58 29.30
CA LEU A 505 -3.71 12.27 30.21
C LEU A 505 -3.92 11.53 31.53
N ARG A 506 -3.90 10.19 31.52
CA ARG A 506 -4.08 9.34 32.71
C ARG A 506 -3.01 9.55 33.80
N LYS A 507 -1.91 10.23 33.49
CA LYS A 507 -0.89 10.59 34.48
C LYS A 507 -1.37 11.67 35.44
N ASN A 508 -2.40 12.44 35.07
CA ASN A 508 -2.90 13.58 35.84
C ASN A 508 -4.41 13.57 36.06
N LEU A 509 -5.16 12.67 35.40
CA LEU A 509 -6.61 12.56 35.51
C LEU A 509 -6.99 11.15 35.97
N SER A 510 -7.96 11.07 36.89
CA SER A 510 -8.52 9.81 37.38
C SER A 510 -9.54 9.20 36.42
N GLU A 511 -9.93 7.94 36.67
CA GLU A 511 -10.96 7.21 35.91
C GLU A 511 -12.33 7.91 35.93
N ASP A 512 -12.63 8.71 36.96
CA ASP A 512 -13.86 9.51 37.04
C ASP A 512 -13.81 10.81 36.25
N GLN A 513 -12.62 11.27 35.88
CA GLN A 513 -12.42 12.53 35.16
C GLN A 513 -12.18 12.31 33.67
N LEU A 514 -11.66 11.16 33.28
CA LEU A 514 -11.24 10.83 31.92
C LEU A 514 -11.99 9.61 31.38
N PHE A 515 -12.59 9.74 30.20
CA PHE A 515 -13.30 8.65 29.54
C PHE A 515 -12.82 8.42 28.10
N ARG A 516 -12.43 7.18 27.79
CA ARG A 516 -12.08 6.70 26.46
C ARG A 516 -13.31 6.07 25.80
N LEU A 517 -13.95 6.83 24.91
CA LEU A 517 -15.14 6.40 24.16
C LEU A 517 -14.74 5.57 22.92
N ILE A 518 -15.01 4.27 22.97
CA ILE A 518 -14.61 3.29 21.94
C ILE A 518 -15.82 2.81 21.14
N ALA A 519 -15.64 2.65 19.82
CA ALA A 519 -16.67 2.08 18.96
C ALA A 519 -16.96 0.61 19.34
N PRO A 520 -18.23 0.17 19.37
CA PRO A 520 -18.59 -1.20 19.73
C PRO A 520 -17.91 -2.29 18.88
N SER A 521 -17.58 -1.99 17.62
CA SER A 521 -16.91 -2.91 16.70
C SER A 521 -15.42 -3.14 16.99
N ARG A 522 -14.80 -2.32 17.86
CA ARG A 522 -13.39 -2.49 18.24
C ARG A 522 -13.27 -3.66 19.22
N GLN A 523 -12.38 -4.60 18.90
CA GLN A 523 -12.16 -5.78 19.75
C GLN A 523 -11.43 -5.41 21.04
N ARG A 524 -11.94 -5.85 22.20
CA ARG A 524 -11.37 -5.59 23.54
C ARG A 524 -9.89 -5.94 23.66
N LYS A 525 -9.46 -7.06 23.06
CA LYS A 525 -8.05 -7.50 23.05
C LYS A 525 -7.08 -6.55 22.35
N THR A 526 -7.60 -5.59 21.57
CA THR A 526 -6.79 -4.59 20.86
C THR A 526 -6.66 -3.27 21.64
N VAL A 527 -7.28 -3.18 22.82
CA VAL A 527 -7.17 -2.02 23.71
C VAL A 527 -6.03 -2.29 24.70
N PRO A 528 -5.05 -1.37 24.84
CA PRO A 528 -3.97 -1.51 25.81
C PRO A 528 -4.49 -1.71 27.24
N GLU A 529 -3.83 -2.58 28.02
CA GLU A 529 -4.26 -2.92 29.39
C GLU A 529 -4.37 -1.70 30.31
N ASP A 530 -3.44 -0.76 30.18
CA ASP A 530 -3.41 0.48 30.97
C ASP A 530 -4.49 1.50 30.59
N ILE A 531 -5.18 1.28 29.47
CA ILE A 531 -6.28 2.12 28.98
C ILE A 531 -7.64 1.52 29.31
N LYS A 532 -7.74 0.19 29.48
CA LYS A 532 -9.01 -0.49 29.77
C LYS A 532 -9.80 0.11 30.94
N PRO A 533 -9.18 0.55 32.07
CA PRO A 533 -9.92 1.18 33.17
C PRO A 533 -10.68 2.46 32.77
N TYR A 534 -10.22 3.16 31.73
CA TYR A 534 -10.84 4.39 31.23
C TYR A 534 -11.93 4.11 30.18
N THR A 535 -12.30 2.85 29.93
CA THR A 535 -13.29 2.47 28.92
C THR A 535 -14.54 1.89 29.55
N TYR A 536 -15.66 1.94 28.83
CA TYR A 536 -16.90 1.33 29.28
C TYR A 536 -17.24 0.08 28.45
N ILE A 537 -17.64 -0.96 29.14
CA ILE A 537 -18.18 -2.20 28.58
C ILE A 537 -19.55 -2.40 29.22
N ASP A 538 -20.56 -2.62 28.37
CA ASP A 538 -21.92 -2.88 28.85
C ASP A 538 -22.11 -4.36 29.25
N ASP A 539 -23.30 -4.69 29.75
CA ASP A 539 -23.65 -6.04 30.20
C ASP A 539 -23.55 -7.11 29.10
N SER A 540 -23.51 -6.69 27.82
CA SER A 540 -23.32 -7.58 26.67
C SER A 540 -21.86 -7.92 26.40
N GLY A 541 -20.91 -7.35 27.15
CA GLY A 541 -19.48 -7.56 26.98
C GLY A 541 -18.84 -6.76 25.85
N HIS A 542 -19.55 -5.78 25.28
CA HIS A 542 -19.06 -4.92 24.20
C HIS A 542 -18.76 -3.51 24.69
N HIS A 543 -17.83 -2.83 24.00
CA HIS A 543 -17.61 -1.42 24.25
C HIS A 543 -18.86 -0.61 23.93
N SER A 544 -19.17 0.37 24.79
CA SER A 544 -20.39 1.17 24.69
C SER A 544 -20.16 2.58 25.23
N VAL A 545 -21.22 3.35 25.37
CA VAL A 545 -21.24 4.68 26.01
C VAL A 545 -22.07 4.63 27.28
N HIS A 546 -21.65 5.38 28.31
CA HIS A 546 -22.43 5.57 29.53
C HIS A 546 -23.72 6.36 29.28
N SER A 547 -24.59 6.46 30.29
CA SER A 547 -25.77 7.35 30.22
C SER A 547 -25.36 8.81 29.98
N PRO A 548 -26.23 9.64 29.39
CA PRO A 548 -25.94 11.05 29.15
C PRO A 548 -25.46 11.79 30.40
N GLU A 549 -26.04 11.50 31.57
CA GLU A 549 -25.71 12.12 32.85
C GLU A 549 -24.26 11.80 33.23
N ARG A 550 -23.87 10.52 33.18
CA ARG A 550 -22.50 10.10 33.48
C ARG A 550 -21.51 10.63 32.44
N VAL A 551 -21.89 10.70 31.17
CA VAL A 551 -21.05 11.32 30.12
C VAL A 551 -20.79 12.80 30.42
N MET A 552 -21.78 13.52 30.96
CA MET A 552 -21.64 14.92 31.38
C MET A 552 -20.79 15.09 32.67
N GLU A 553 -20.60 14.06 33.48
CA GLU A 553 -19.74 14.16 34.68
C GLU A 553 -18.25 14.22 34.31
N TYR A 554 -17.82 13.49 33.29
CA TYR A 554 -16.42 13.47 32.85
C TYR A 554 -15.89 14.87 32.51
N ARG A 555 -14.63 15.12 32.86
CA ARG A 555 -13.94 16.39 32.50
C ARG A 555 -13.37 16.33 31.10
N VAL A 556 -12.87 15.14 30.70
CA VAL A 556 -12.28 14.90 29.39
C VAL A 556 -12.84 13.61 28.79
N ILE A 557 -13.28 13.69 27.54
CA ILE A 557 -13.64 12.52 26.74
C ILE A 557 -12.68 12.41 25.56
N VAL A 558 -12.14 11.22 25.33
CA VAL A 558 -11.24 10.92 24.19
C VAL A 558 -11.89 9.88 23.29
N SER A 559 -12.08 10.23 22.02
CA SER A 559 -12.79 9.41 21.04
C SER A 559 -12.12 9.43 19.67
N THR A 560 -12.52 8.54 18.76
CA THR A 560 -12.25 8.78 17.33
C THR A 560 -13.27 9.78 16.77
N CYS A 561 -12.96 10.48 15.68
CA CYS A 561 -13.88 11.46 15.07
C CYS A 561 -15.25 10.84 14.75
N VAL A 562 -15.28 9.62 14.19
CA VAL A 562 -16.53 8.89 13.94
C VAL A 562 -17.25 8.49 15.24
N SER A 563 -16.52 8.08 16.28
CA SER A 563 -17.10 7.72 17.57
C SER A 563 -17.69 8.91 18.32
N ALA A 564 -17.21 10.13 18.06
CA ALA A 564 -17.78 11.36 18.61
C ALA A 564 -19.26 11.54 18.24
N ALA A 565 -19.72 10.92 17.14
CA ALA A 565 -21.14 10.88 16.80
C ALA A 565 -22.01 10.28 17.92
N MET A 566 -21.48 9.39 18.76
CA MET A 566 -22.23 8.81 19.90
C MET A 566 -22.53 9.84 20.97
N VAL A 567 -21.64 10.81 21.20
CA VAL A 567 -21.84 11.90 22.17
C VAL A 567 -23.05 12.74 21.78
N PHE A 568 -23.09 13.21 20.53
CA PHE A 568 -24.28 13.87 20.01
C PHE A 568 -25.49 12.92 19.99
N GLY A 569 -25.24 11.67 19.61
CA GLY A 569 -26.23 10.61 19.46
C GLY A 569 -27.05 10.31 20.70
N ILE A 570 -26.47 10.42 21.90
CA ILE A 570 -27.17 10.20 23.18
C ILE A 570 -27.81 11.48 23.73
N GLY A 571 -27.73 12.61 23.00
CA GLY A 571 -28.43 13.85 23.35
C GLY A 571 -27.58 14.89 24.08
N ILE A 572 -26.25 14.78 24.08
CA ILE A 572 -25.40 15.85 24.61
C ILE A 572 -25.57 17.13 23.75
N PRO A 573 -25.92 18.28 24.34
CA PRO A 573 -26.24 19.49 23.58
C PRO A 573 -25.00 20.15 22.95
N GLN A 574 -25.23 20.91 21.88
CA GLN A 574 -24.19 21.75 21.27
C GLN A 574 -23.66 22.78 22.27
N GLY A 575 -22.34 23.02 22.24
CA GLY A 575 -21.71 23.98 23.13
C GLY A 575 -21.53 23.49 24.56
N TYR A 576 -21.86 22.22 24.85
CA TYR A 576 -21.57 21.60 26.14
C TYR A 576 -20.07 21.54 26.43
N TYR A 577 -19.27 21.20 25.41
CA TYR A 577 -17.82 21.24 25.52
C TYR A 577 -17.31 22.66 25.33
N SER A 578 -16.52 23.13 26.30
CA SER A 578 -15.85 24.43 26.19
C SER A 578 -14.71 24.39 25.19
N HIS A 579 -14.06 23.23 25.04
CA HIS A 579 -12.98 23.02 24.07
C HIS A 579 -13.15 21.69 23.33
N ILE A 580 -12.87 21.70 22.02
CA ILE A 580 -12.73 20.51 21.20
C ILE A 580 -11.31 20.50 20.62
N PHE A 581 -10.55 19.47 20.98
CA PHE A 581 -9.21 19.22 20.44
C PHE A 581 -9.28 18.09 19.40
N ILE A 582 -8.61 18.26 18.27
CA ILE A 582 -8.47 17.20 17.27
C ILE A 582 -6.97 16.94 17.06
N ASP A 583 -6.47 15.79 17.47
CA ASP A 583 -5.10 15.36 17.18
C ASP A 583 -5.02 14.60 15.87
N GLU A 584 -3.85 14.65 15.24
CA GLU A 584 -3.61 14.08 13.91
C GLU A 584 -4.65 14.53 12.87
N ALA A 585 -5.09 15.79 12.96
CA ALA A 585 -6.16 16.37 12.14
C ALA A 585 -5.88 16.32 10.63
N GLY A 586 -4.60 16.20 10.24
CA GLY A 586 -4.19 16.03 8.85
C GLY A 586 -4.55 14.66 8.25
N GLN A 587 -4.73 13.61 9.07
CA GLN A 587 -5.02 12.25 8.61
C GLN A 587 -6.48 12.04 8.21
N GLY A 588 -7.40 12.79 8.81
CA GLY A 588 -8.84 12.61 8.59
C GLY A 588 -9.35 13.45 7.42
N THR A 589 -10.32 12.92 6.69
CA THR A 589 -11.01 13.73 5.68
C THR A 589 -11.72 14.89 6.36
N GLU A 590 -11.89 16.00 5.66
CA GLU A 590 -12.61 17.13 6.23
C GLU A 590 -14.03 16.75 6.72
N PRO A 591 -14.86 15.98 5.98
CA PRO A 591 -16.16 15.56 6.48
C PRO A 591 -16.11 14.61 7.69
N GLU A 592 -15.05 13.83 7.85
CA GLU A 592 -14.83 13.00 9.05
C GLU A 592 -14.61 13.86 10.29
N LEU A 593 -13.75 14.87 10.22
CA LEU A 593 -13.52 15.80 11.33
C LEU A 593 -14.79 16.59 11.67
N MET A 594 -15.62 16.89 10.66
CA MET A 594 -16.88 17.60 10.87
C MET A 594 -17.88 16.82 11.74
N ILE A 595 -17.74 15.51 11.91
CA ILE A 595 -18.54 14.74 12.88
C ILE A 595 -18.31 15.26 14.29
N ALA A 596 -17.06 15.50 14.67
CA ALA A 596 -16.72 16.03 16.00
C ALA A 596 -16.98 17.55 16.09
N ILE A 597 -16.81 18.29 15.00
CA ILE A 597 -16.93 19.75 14.99
C ILE A 597 -18.40 20.19 14.88
N ARG A 598 -19.09 19.89 13.78
CA ARG A 598 -20.38 20.51 13.46
C ARG A 598 -21.52 20.06 14.38
N GLU A 599 -21.44 18.84 14.89
CA GLU A 599 -22.49 18.29 15.76
C GLU A 599 -22.40 18.80 17.20
N LEU A 600 -21.22 19.26 17.66
CA LEU A 600 -20.95 19.53 19.08
C LEU A 600 -20.49 20.98 19.37
N THR A 601 -20.09 21.74 18.36
CA THR A 601 -19.60 23.12 18.51
C THR A 601 -20.75 24.13 18.59
N ALA A 602 -20.64 25.10 19.50
CA ALA A 602 -21.41 26.34 19.49
C ALA A 602 -20.45 27.55 19.49
N LYS A 603 -20.96 28.79 19.43
CA LYS A 603 -20.14 30.02 19.33
C LYS A 603 -19.07 30.13 20.44
N GLN A 604 -19.37 29.62 21.63
CA GLN A 604 -18.48 29.62 22.80
C GLN A 604 -17.41 28.52 22.81
N THR A 605 -17.57 27.50 21.97
CA THR A 605 -16.66 26.35 21.92
C THR A 605 -15.38 26.72 21.17
N LYS A 606 -14.23 26.48 21.80
CA LYS A 606 -12.91 26.76 21.23
C LYS A 606 -12.38 25.50 20.56
N ILE A 607 -11.90 25.62 19.33
CA ILE A 607 -11.41 24.47 18.55
C ILE A 607 -9.89 24.55 18.46
N VAL A 608 -9.22 23.44 18.72
CA VAL A 608 -7.77 23.30 18.55
C VAL A 608 -7.48 22.11 17.65
N LEU A 609 -6.69 22.33 16.61
CA LEU A 609 -6.26 21.28 15.67
C LEU A 609 -4.77 21.03 15.85
N CYS A 610 -4.39 19.76 15.98
CA CYS A 610 -2.99 19.33 16.03
C CYS A 610 -2.71 18.42 14.84
N GLY A 611 -1.60 18.62 14.14
CA GLY A 611 -1.21 17.73 13.04
C GLY A 611 -0.08 18.28 12.19
N ASP A 612 0.13 17.67 11.04
CA ASP A 612 1.15 18.09 10.08
C ASP A 612 0.64 17.87 8.64
N PRO A 613 0.42 18.92 7.85
CA PRO A 613 -0.07 18.77 6.47
C PRO A 613 0.95 18.11 5.53
N LYS A 614 2.23 18.00 5.96
CA LYS A 614 3.30 17.35 5.19
C LYS A 614 3.47 15.86 5.52
N GLN A 615 2.75 15.34 6.53
CA GLN A 615 2.64 13.91 6.83
C GLN A 615 1.45 13.28 6.10
N LEU A 616 1.11 12.03 6.44
CA LEU A 616 0.03 11.30 5.78
C LEU A 616 -1.29 12.07 5.88
N GLY A 617 -1.84 12.35 4.70
CA GLY A 617 -3.20 12.83 4.54
C GLY A 617 -4.24 11.70 4.56
N PRO A 618 -5.50 12.04 4.28
CA PRO A 618 -6.59 11.08 4.20
C PRO A 618 -6.41 10.06 3.07
N VAL A 619 -6.77 8.81 3.32
CA VAL A 619 -6.71 7.74 2.32
C VAL A 619 -7.97 7.75 1.47
N ILE A 620 -7.87 8.25 0.23
CA ILE A 620 -8.97 8.33 -0.74
C ILE A 620 -8.80 7.27 -1.82
N ARG A 621 -9.81 6.42 -2.01
CA ARG A 621 -9.77 5.33 -3.00
C ARG A 621 -10.13 5.80 -4.41
N SER A 622 -11.10 6.70 -4.53
CA SER A 622 -11.53 7.24 -5.81
C SER A 622 -10.51 8.23 -6.35
N GLY A 623 -9.96 7.93 -7.53
CA GLY A 623 -9.15 8.90 -8.29
C GLY A 623 -9.94 10.19 -8.56
N ILE A 624 -11.23 10.08 -8.85
CA ILE A 624 -12.12 11.21 -9.10
C ILE A 624 -12.27 12.07 -7.83
N ALA A 625 -12.66 11.49 -6.69
CA ALA A 625 -12.84 12.26 -5.45
C ALA A 625 -11.53 12.91 -4.98
N ARG A 626 -10.40 12.22 -5.20
CA ARG A 626 -9.07 12.70 -4.89
C ARG A 626 -8.70 13.95 -5.70
N GLU A 627 -8.84 13.90 -7.01
CA GLU A 627 -8.56 15.03 -7.92
C GLU A 627 -9.55 16.20 -7.74
N LEU A 628 -10.77 15.92 -7.27
CA LEU A 628 -11.77 16.94 -6.95
C LEU A 628 -11.62 17.52 -5.53
N GLY A 629 -10.62 17.08 -4.75
CA GLY A 629 -10.19 17.74 -3.51
C GLY A 629 -10.50 17.01 -2.20
N LEU A 630 -11.07 15.80 -2.21
CA LEU A 630 -11.36 15.06 -0.96
C LEU A 630 -10.08 14.66 -0.18
N GLN A 631 -8.94 14.61 -0.86
CA GLN A 631 -7.63 14.33 -0.26
C GLN A 631 -7.08 15.49 0.58
N THR A 632 -7.61 16.71 0.42
CA THR A 632 -7.21 17.85 1.23
C THR A 632 -7.92 17.77 2.57
N SER A 633 -7.15 17.60 3.64
CA SER A 633 -7.70 17.59 5.00
C SER A 633 -8.15 18.99 5.42
N TYR A 634 -9.03 19.07 6.42
CA TYR A 634 -9.46 20.34 7.00
C TYR A 634 -8.28 21.15 7.53
N LEU A 635 -7.32 20.49 8.18
CA LEU A 635 -6.08 21.11 8.63
C LEU A 635 -5.31 21.75 7.47
N GLN A 636 -5.10 21.00 6.39
CA GLN A 636 -4.36 21.49 5.22
C GLN A 636 -5.09 22.65 4.54
N ARG A 637 -6.42 22.58 4.42
CA ARG A 637 -7.23 23.66 3.84
C ARG A 637 -7.11 24.95 4.65
N LEU A 638 -7.19 24.87 5.99
CA LEU A 638 -7.02 26.04 6.85
C LEU A 638 -5.59 26.60 6.76
N MET A 639 -4.57 25.75 6.81
CA MET A 639 -3.17 26.19 6.74
C MET A 639 -2.80 26.85 5.40
N ASN A 640 -3.61 26.65 4.35
CA ASN A 640 -3.45 27.34 3.07
C ASN A 640 -4.16 28.71 3.01
N MET A 641 -4.83 29.15 4.10
CA MET A 641 -5.45 30.47 4.19
C MET A 641 -4.49 31.49 4.82
N ASP A 642 -4.58 32.74 4.36
CA ASP A 642 -3.68 33.83 4.77
C ASP A 642 -3.60 34.02 6.30
N VAL A 643 -4.73 33.85 7.00
CA VAL A 643 -4.81 34.05 8.46
C VAL A 643 -4.00 33.03 9.28
N TYR A 644 -3.52 31.95 8.63
CA TYR A 644 -2.67 30.93 9.25
C TYR A 644 -1.22 31.00 8.82
N ASP A 645 -0.82 32.05 8.08
CA ASP A 645 0.56 32.34 7.76
C ASP A 645 1.42 32.41 9.03
N GLU A 646 2.63 31.83 8.98
CA GLU A 646 3.49 31.72 10.17
C GLU A 646 4.03 33.08 10.63
N GLN A 647 4.13 34.08 9.75
CA GLN A 647 4.63 35.40 10.16
C GLN A 647 3.55 36.21 10.86
N GLN A 648 2.31 36.18 10.36
CA GLN A 648 1.22 37.01 10.86
C GLN A 648 0.34 36.30 11.90
N GLY A 649 0.19 34.98 11.78
CA GLY A 649 -0.68 34.15 12.62
C GLY A 649 -0.02 33.55 13.85
N PHE A 650 1.31 33.65 13.99
CA PHE A 650 2.05 33.01 15.10
C PHE A 650 1.57 33.49 16.47
N GLY A 651 1.14 32.54 17.30
CA GLY A 651 0.61 32.80 18.65
C GLY A 651 -0.78 33.43 18.67
N ARG A 652 -1.42 33.65 17.52
CA ARG A 652 -2.79 34.19 17.39
C ARG A 652 -3.74 33.13 16.83
N SER A 653 -3.37 32.52 15.71
CA SER A 653 -4.15 31.51 14.98
C SER A 653 -3.42 30.18 14.86
N SER A 654 -2.09 30.19 14.83
CA SER A 654 -1.26 29.00 14.75
C SER A 654 0.01 29.12 15.56
N VAL A 655 0.58 27.97 15.91
CA VAL A 655 1.96 27.87 16.36
C VAL A 655 2.60 26.67 15.69
N SER A 656 3.74 26.92 15.04
CA SER A 656 4.67 25.88 14.65
C SER A 656 5.33 25.32 15.92
N SER A 657 4.94 24.12 16.34
CA SER A 657 5.69 23.33 17.31
C SER A 657 6.99 22.91 16.63
N SER A 658 7.99 23.77 16.71
CA SER A 658 9.39 23.46 16.44
C SER A 658 10.02 23.14 17.79
N LEU A 659 10.46 21.90 18.00
CA LEU A 659 11.04 21.47 19.28
C LEU A 659 12.55 21.52 19.26
N SER A 660 13.13 22.21 20.25
CA SER A 660 14.55 22.21 20.56
C SER A 660 15.13 20.91 21.10
N GLY A 661 14.35 19.85 21.15
CA GLY A 661 14.88 18.53 21.45
C GLY A 661 13.81 17.45 21.41
N THR A 662 13.71 16.70 20.31
CA THR A 662 13.11 15.36 20.36
C THR A 662 13.69 14.46 19.28
N SER A 663 13.56 13.16 19.51
CA SER A 663 14.51 12.09 19.20
C SER A 663 14.75 11.73 17.73
N ALA A 664 14.19 12.39 16.72
CA ALA A 664 14.32 11.98 15.31
C ALA A 664 15.55 12.59 14.58
N HIS A 665 16.69 12.69 15.26
CA HIS A 665 17.72 13.70 14.92
C HIS A 665 18.73 13.31 13.81
N ILE A 666 18.91 12.05 13.42
CA ILE A 666 19.93 11.73 12.39
C ILE A 666 19.34 11.54 11.00
N VAL A 667 18.13 11.02 10.91
CA VAL A 667 17.44 10.88 9.63
C VAL A 667 17.02 12.25 9.10
N LEU A 668 16.55 13.15 9.96
CA LEU A 668 16.07 14.47 9.54
C LEU A 668 17.20 15.43 9.12
N SER A 669 18.36 15.50 9.75
CA SER A 669 19.41 16.48 9.35
C SER A 669 19.98 16.21 7.95
N SER A 670 20.01 14.93 7.54
CA SER A 670 20.36 14.53 6.17
C SER A 670 19.21 14.80 5.19
N ILE A 671 17.95 14.55 5.61
CA ILE A 671 16.75 14.70 4.78
C ILE A 671 16.25 16.15 4.65
N THR A 672 16.39 17.02 5.65
CA THR A 672 15.90 18.41 5.62
C THR A 672 16.80 19.36 4.84
N ARG A 673 18.02 18.95 4.45
CA ARG A 673 18.77 19.67 3.39
C ARG A 673 18.16 19.50 2.00
N MET A 674 17.18 18.58 1.81
CA MET A 674 16.59 18.27 0.50
C MET A 674 15.43 19.19 0.07
N LYS A 675 14.86 20.02 0.95
CA LYS A 675 13.92 21.07 0.58
C LYS A 675 14.27 22.30 1.42
N GLY A 676 14.50 23.45 0.79
CA GLY A 676 14.98 24.70 1.41
C GLY A 676 14.04 25.35 2.44
N SER A 677 13.47 24.58 3.37
CA SER A 677 12.65 25.08 4.46
C SER A 677 13.03 24.39 5.76
N MET A 678 13.64 25.18 6.64
CA MET A 678 13.95 24.93 8.05
C MET A 678 15.13 23.99 8.35
N ALA A 679 16.34 24.53 8.12
CA ALA A 679 17.49 24.19 8.93
C ALA A 679 17.34 24.88 10.31
N VAL A 680 16.91 24.14 11.34
CA VAL A 680 17.03 24.58 12.73
C VAL A 680 17.92 23.57 13.45
N ILE A 681 19.09 24.06 13.86
CA ILE A 681 20.11 23.33 14.62
C ILE A 681 19.66 23.30 16.09
N TRP A 682 19.66 22.12 16.73
CA TRP A 682 19.13 21.93 18.08
C TRP A 682 20.23 21.59 19.11
N LYS A 683 20.12 22.14 20.33
CA LYS A 683 21.07 22.02 21.46
C LYS A 683 20.34 21.54 22.74
N HIS A 684 19.96 20.26 22.83
CA HIS A 684 19.57 19.66 24.12
C HIS A 684 20.48 18.46 24.41
N ALA A 685 21.16 18.50 25.56
CA ALA A 685 22.14 17.49 25.99
C ALA A 685 21.48 16.12 26.26
N ASP A 686 20.24 16.10 26.79
CA ASP A 686 19.59 14.87 27.29
C ASP A 686 19.12 13.90 26.19
N LEU A 687 19.07 14.33 24.93
CA LEU A 687 18.68 13.49 23.80
C LEU A 687 19.89 12.97 23.01
N GLN A 688 21.07 13.55 23.22
CA GLN A 688 22.29 13.13 22.53
C GLN A 688 22.60 11.66 22.80
N ASP A 689 22.35 11.16 24.00
CA ASP A 689 22.61 9.75 24.35
C ASP A 689 21.69 8.78 23.59
N ILE A 690 20.42 9.13 23.43
CA ILE A 690 19.46 8.34 22.63
C ILE A 690 19.84 8.38 21.16
N ILE A 691 20.12 9.58 20.64
CA ILE A 691 20.43 9.82 19.24
C ILE A 691 21.74 9.13 18.84
N ASN A 692 22.76 9.23 19.69
CA ASN A 692 24.08 8.69 19.44
C ASN A 692 24.21 7.22 19.87
N PHE A 693 23.12 6.60 20.34
CA PHE A 693 23.14 5.26 20.93
C PHE A 693 23.81 4.22 20.01
N TYR A 694 23.62 4.30 18.69
CA TYR A 694 24.22 3.36 17.73
C TYR A 694 25.51 3.85 17.06
N LEU A 695 26.02 5.05 17.38
CA LEU A 695 27.30 5.50 16.84
C LEU A 695 28.44 4.56 17.26
N ASN A 696 29.38 4.36 16.34
CA ASN A 696 30.49 3.40 16.45
C ASN A 696 30.08 1.94 16.71
N SER A 697 28.80 1.59 16.47
CA SER A 697 28.36 0.19 16.57
C SER A 697 28.72 -0.60 15.32
N LYS A 698 28.89 -1.91 15.48
CA LYS A 698 29.09 -2.87 14.37
C LYS A 698 27.93 -2.95 13.38
N HIS A 699 26.78 -2.39 13.74
CA HIS A 699 25.58 -2.38 12.89
C HIS A 699 25.65 -1.29 11.82
N LEU A 700 26.55 -0.31 11.95
CA LEU A 700 26.73 0.76 10.97
C LEU A 700 27.79 0.37 9.93
N VAL A 701 27.59 0.84 8.70
CA VAL A 701 28.62 0.78 7.66
C VAL A 701 29.68 1.84 7.93
N SER A 702 29.25 3.06 8.24
CA SER A 702 30.10 4.18 8.66
C SER A 702 29.85 4.49 10.15
N PRO A 703 30.91 4.55 11.00
CA PRO A 703 30.76 4.73 12.45
C PRO A 703 29.96 5.97 12.89
N LYS A 704 29.87 6.99 12.02
CA LYS A 704 29.21 8.28 12.29
C LYS A 704 27.88 8.45 11.56
N TYR A 705 27.44 7.47 10.77
CA TYR A 705 26.25 7.57 9.92
C TYR A 705 25.27 6.43 10.21
N PRO A 706 24.26 6.64 11.09
CA PRO A 706 23.29 5.64 11.52
C PRO A 706 22.08 5.54 10.58
N ILE A 707 22.36 5.57 9.27
CA ILE A 707 21.42 5.16 8.24
C ILE A 707 22.12 4.08 7.42
N VAL A 708 21.49 2.93 7.30
CA VAL A 708 22.00 1.80 6.53
C VAL A 708 21.00 1.45 5.44
N PHE A 709 21.40 1.56 4.18
CA PHE A 709 20.67 0.97 3.07
C PHE A 709 21.29 -0.37 2.69
N HIS A 710 20.48 -1.41 2.69
CA HIS A 710 20.84 -2.76 2.26
C HIS A 710 20.19 -3.03 0.90
N SER A 711 21.00 -2.89 -0.14
CA SER A 711 20.64 -3.19 -1.53
C SER A 711 20.39 -4.69 -1.68
N VAL A 712 19.23 -5.05 -2.20
CA VAL A 712 18.86 -6.43 -2.53
C VAL A 712 18.01 -6.47 -3.79
N LYS A 713 18.47 -7.22 -4.79
CA LYS A 713 17.67 -7.60 -5.94
C LYS A 713 16.87 -8.84 -5.56
N GLY A 714 15.61 -8.66 -5.18
CA GLY A 714 14.72 -9.77 -4.80
C GLY A 714 13.69 -10.07 -5.88
N LYS A 715 12.61 -10.73 -5.49
CA LYS A 715 11.41 -10.90 -6.32
C LYS A 715 10.17 -10.54 -5.51
N ASP A 716 9.35 -9.63 -6.01
CA ASP A 716 8.03 -9.39 -5.42
C ASP A 716 7.00 -10.41 -5.95
N ASP A 717 6.68 -11.37 -5.09
CA ASP A 717 5.68 -12.40 -5.35
C ASP A 717 4.29 -12.01 -4.83
N ARG A 718 3.27 -12.71 -5.34
CA ARG A 718 1.88 -12.63 -4.90
C ARG A 718 1.33 -14.03 -4.67
N GLU A 719 0.32 -14.14 -3.81
CA GLU A 719 -0.27 -15.43 -3.43
C GLU A 719 -1.76 -15.49 -3.79
N ALA A 720 -2.16 -16.59 -4.42
CA ALA A 720 -3.53 -16.92 -4.80
C ALA A 720 -4.25 -15.79 -5.55
N SER A 721 -5.17 -15.08 -4.90
CA SER A 721 -5.88 -13.94 -5.50
C SER A 721 -5.63 -12.62 -4.76
N SER A 722 -4.67 -12.62 -3.82
CA SER A 722 -4.33 -11.42 -3.06
C SER A 722 -3.58 -10.44 -3.96
N PRO A 723 -4.01 -9.17 -4.02
CA PRO A 723 -3.28 -8.13 -4.73
C PRO A 723 -2.06 -7.62 -3.94
N SER A 724 -1.79 -8.15 -2.74
CA SER A 724 -0.66 -7.72 -1.90
C SER A 724 0.64 -8.43 -2.31
N PHE A 725 1.71 -7.67 -2.42
CA PHE A 725 3.06 -8.18 -2.74
C PHE A 725 3.82 -8.58 -1.47
N PHE A 726 4.78 -9.49 -1.62
CA PHE A 726 5.77 -9.82 -0.60
C PHE A 726 7.10 -10.20 -1.26
N ASN A 727 8.20 -10.08 -0.51
CA ASN A 727 9.55 -10.36 -0.98
C ASN A 727 10.28 -11.14 0.12
N ILE A 728 10.58 -12.41 -0.18
CA ILE A 728 11.19 -13.36 0.77
C ILE A 728 12.61 -12.91 1.11
N ASP A 729 13.37 -12.48 0.11
CA ASP A 729 14.78 -12.10 0.27
C ASP A 729 14.91 -10.88 1.19
N GLU A 730 14.05 -9.87 1.01
CA GLU A 730 13.95 -8.75 1.95
C GLU A 730 13.54 -9.20 3.37
N ALA A 731 12.55 -10.09 3.49
CA ALA A 731 12.05 -10.55 4.78
C ALA A 731 13.12 -11.31 5.59
N THR A 732 13.94 -12.12 4.91
CA THR A 732 15.09 -12.82 5.50
C THR A 732 16.15 -11.83 5.98
N ILE A 733 16.48 -10.80 5.20
CA ILE A 733 17.42 -9.75 5.62
C ILE A 733 16.89 -9.01 6.85
N VAL A 734 15.61 -8.64 6.87
CA VAL A 734 14.97 -7.99 8.04
C VAL A 734 15.05 -8.90 9.28
N ARG A 735 14.74 -10.19 9.15
CA ARG A 735 14.87 -11.18 10.24
C ARG A 735 16.29 -11.19 10.80
N ASN A 736 17.30 -11.24 9.92
CA ASN A 736 18.70 -11.27 10.32
C ASN A 736 19.11 -9.98 11.03
N MET A 737 18.70 -8.81 10.52
CA MET A 737 18.95 -7.52 11.16
C MET A 737 18.36 -7.44 12.58
N VAL A 738 17.11 -7.89 12.76
CA VAL A 738 16.47 -7.91 14.09
C VAL A 738 17.22 -8.86 15.03
N LYS A 739 17.59 -10.04 14.55
CA LYS A 739 18.35 -11.02 15.34
C LYS A 739 19.70 -10.45 15.78
N ASP A 740 20.46 -9.85 14.87
CA ASP A 740 21.76 -9.23 15.15
C ASP A 740 21.65 -8.13 16.20
N LEU A 741 20.60 -7.29 16.13
CA LEU A 741 20.35 -6.22 17.09
C LEU A 741 20.03 -6.74 18.49
N LEU A 742 19.26 -7.82 18.61
CA LEU A 742 18.87 -8.41 19.89
C LEU A 742 20.02 -9.23 20.53
N GLU A 743 20.89 -9.82 19.73
CA GLU A 743 22.05 -10.59 20.20
C GLU A 743 23.25 -9.72 20.59
N ASP A 744 23.28 -8.43 20.22
CA ASP A 744 24.36 -7.52 20.57
C ASP A 744 24.38 -7.17 22.07
N ARG A 745 25.33 -7.77 22.79
CA ARG A 745 25.55 -7.53 24.22
C ARG A 745 26.11 -6.14 24.52
N THR A 746 26.71 -5.45 23.55
CA THR A 746 27.30 -4.11 23.69
C THR A 746 26.25 -2.99 23.59
N LYS A 747 25.15 -3.24 22.87
CA LYS A 747 24.05 -2.31 22.66
C LYS A 747 22.71 -2.98 22.96
N ARG A 748 22.42 -3.19 24.24
CA ARG A 748 21.19 -3.88 24.68
C ARG A 748 19.94 -3.07 24.35
N ILE A 749 19.04 -3.66 23.58
CA ILE A 749 17.76 -3.09 23.18
C ILE A 749 16.62 -4.08 23.46
N ALA A 750 15.47 -3.59 23.90
CA ALA A 750 14.28 -4.41 24.04
C ALA A 750 13.59 -4.61 22.68
N ALA A 751 12.99 -5.79 22.45
CA ALA A 751 12.27 -6.07 21.20
C ALA A 751 11.15 -5.06 20.90
N ALA A 752 10.45 -4.56 21.92
CA ALA A 752 9.42 -3.53 21.78
C ALA A 752 9.94 -2.17 21.25
N GLU A 753 11.26 -1.90 21.38
CA GLU A 753 11.94 -0.68 20.89
C GLU A 753 12.40 -0.80 19.44
N ILE A 754 12.12 -1.93 18.78
CA ILE A 754 12.36 -2.14 17.34
C ILE A 754 11.01 -2.08 16.61
N GLY A 755 10.99 -1.36 15.50
CA GLY A 755 9.84 -1.30 14.58
C GLY A 755 10.23 -1.72 13.17
N VAL A 756 9.38 -2.51 12.51
CA VAL A 756 9.52 -2.87 11.10
C VAL A 756 8.34 -2.32 10.30
N ILE A 757 8.64 -1.54 9.28
CA ILE A 757 7.68 -0.89 8.39
C ILE A 757 7.74 -1.55 7.03
N ALA A 758 6.60 -2.02 6.53
CA ALA A 758 6.47 -2.52 5.16
C ALA A 758 5.15 -2.05 4.53
N PRO A 759 5.15 -1.63 3.25
CA PRO A 759 3.97 -1.07 2.60
C PRO A 759 2.87 -2.11 2.29
N TYR A 760 3.23 -3.40 2.23
CA TYR A 760 2.32 -4.47 1.86
C TYR A 760 1.99 -5.38 3.05
N ARG A 761 0.70 -5.74 3.19
CA ARG A 761 0.22 -6.58 4.31
C ARG A 761 0.76 -8.00 4.25
N ALA A 762 0.89 -8.58 3.05
CA ALA A 762 1.52 -9.89 2.88
C ALA A 762 2.96 -9.89 3.40
N GLN A 763 3.75 -8.86 3.08
CA GLN A 763 5.09 -8.68 3.66
C GLN A 763 5.07 -8.58 5.19
N VAL A 764 4.18 -7.76 5.75
CA VAL A 764 4.01 -7.64 7.22
C VAL A 764 3.71 -9.00 7.84
N GLY A 765 2.83 -9.80 7.21
CA GLY A 765 2.49 -11.15 7.67
C GLY A 765 3.68 -12.10 7.66
N LYS A 766 4.43 -12.15 6.55
CA LYS A 766 5.60 -13.03 6.37
C LYS A 766 6.71 -12.65 7.37
N ILE A 767 7.01 -11.37 7.55
CA ILE A 767 8.00 -10.90 8.55
C ILE A 767 7.55 -11.27 9.97
N LYS A 768 6.28 -11.07 10.33
CA LYS A 768 5.77 -11.50 11.66
C LYS A 768 5.96 -12.99 11.90
N THR A 769 5.71 -13.81 10.88
CA THR A 769 5.93 -15.27 10.96
C THR A 769 7.39 -15.60 11.25
N LEU A 770 8.34 -14.95 10.56
CA LEU A 770 9.78 -15.15 10.78
C LEU A 770 10.24 -14.69 12.17
N LEU A 771 9.69 -13.58 12.69
CA LEU A 771 10.10 -13.02 13.98
C LEU A 771 9.43 -13.70 15.18
N LYS A 772 8.27 -14.33 15.01
CA LYS A 772 7.49 -14.95 16.09
C LYS A 772 8.31 -15.87 17.02
N PRO A 773 9.27 -16.69 16.55
CA PRO A 773 10.01 -17.61 17.42
C PRO A 773 10.93 -16.93 18.45
N PHE A 774 11.41 -15.71 18.18
CA PHE A 774 12.45 -15.06 19.02
C PHE A 774 12.20 -13.58 19.34
N ALA A 775 11.30 -12.92 18.62
CA ALA A 775 11.10 -11.47 18.67
C ALA A 775 9.62 -11.08 18.44
N ALA A 776 8.68 -11.81 19.06
CA ALA A 776 7.24 -11.60 18.89
C ALA A 776 6.75 -10.20 19.32
N GLU A 777 7.50 -9.51 20.19
CA GLU A 777 7.19 -8.15 20.66
C GLU A 777 7.58 -7.05 19.67
N VAL A 778 8.38 -7.36 18.64
CA VAL A 778 8.75 -6.39 17.60
C VAL A 778 7.48 -5.95 16.87
N LYS A 779 7.25 -4.63 16.83
CA LYS A 779 6.10 -4.07 16.11
C LYS A 779 6.39 -4.18 14.61
N VAL A 780 5.56 -4.91 13.88
CA VAL A 780 5.60 -4.98 12.41
C VAL A 780 4.27 -4.48 11.84
N GLY A 781 4.30 -3.55 10.89
CA GLY A 781 3.09 -2.90 10.38
C GLY A 781 3.33 -2.02 9.15
N SER A 782 2.23 -1.46 8.63
CA SER A 782 2.26 -0.46 7.55
C SER A 782 2.70 0.92 8.05
N VAL A 783 3.06 1.82 7.15
CA VAL A 783 3.42 3.21 7.51
C VAL A 783 2.30 3.89 8.30
N GLU A 784 1.04 3.66 7.92
CA GLU A 784 -0.14 4.18 8.61
C GLU A 784 -0.22 3.69 10.07
N GLU A 785 0.16 2.44 10.35
CA GLU A 785 0.18 1.90 11.72
C GLU A 785 1.30 2.49 12.60
N PHE A 786 2.32 3.08 11.99
CA PHE A 786 3.47 3.68 12.67
C PHE A 786 3.36 5.20 12.83
N GLN A 787 2.34 5.82 12.24
CA GLN A 787 2.16 7.26 12.36
C GLN A 787 1.92 7.67 13.82
N GLY A 788 2.58 8.74 14.25
CA GLY A 788 2.56 9.22 15.64
C GLY A 788 3.32 8.34 16.65
N GLN A 789 3.87 7.20 16.22
CA GLN A 789 4.72 6.33 17.02
C GLN A 789 6.19 6.50 16.61
N GLU A 790 7.11 6.22 17.53
CA GLU A 790 8.55 6.24 17.29
C GLU A 790 9.19 5.03 17.98
N ARG A 791 10.35 4.60 17.51
CA ARG A 791 11.13 3.47 18.05
C ARG A 791 12.62 3.78 18.02
N MET A 792 13.40 3.18 18.92
CA MET A 792 14.86 3.32 18.90
C MET A 792 15.44 2.94 17.55
N VAL A 793 15.00 1.80 17.00
CA VAL A 793 15.39 1.31 15.67
C VAL A 793 14.17 1.13 14.78
N ILE A 794 14.28 1.59 13.54
CA ILE A 794 13.29 1.31 12.49
C ILE A 794 13.96 0.61 11.33
N ILE A 795 13.32 -0.45 10.86
CA ILE A 795 13.70 -1.19 9.67
C ILE A 795 12.58 -1.01 8.63
N VAL A 796 12.92 -0.57 7.42
CA VAL A 796 11.96 -0.38 6.31
C VAL A 796 12.22 -1.44 5.23
N SER A 797 11.19 -2.20 4.84
CA SER A 797 11.23 -3.13 3.70
C SER A 797 10.43 -2.54 2.54
N SER A 798 11.06 -2.38 1.37
CA SER A 798 10.47 -1.76 0.18
C SER A 798 9.57 -2.70 -0.62
N VAL A 799 9.86 -3.99 -0.55
CA VAL A 799 9.23 -5.15 -1.20
C VAL A 799 9.43 -5.23 -2.71
N ARG A 800 9.24 -4.12 -3.45
CA ARG A 800 9.21 -4.14 -4.92
C ARG A 800 10.62 -4.29 -5.51
N SER A 801 10.79 -5.28 -6.39
CA SER A 801 12.05 -5.58 -7.08
C SER A 801 11.86 -5.92 -8.58
N SER A 802 10.63 -6.17 -9.04
CA SER A 802 10.34 -6.59 -10.41
C SER A 802 10.35 -5.42 -11.39
N GLN A 803 11.20 -5.55 -12.41
CA GLN A 803 11.29 -4.69 -13.58
C GLN A 803 10.30 -5.09 -14.69
N ASP A 804 9.77 -6.31 -14.67
CA ASP A 804 8.83 -6.82 -15.70
C ASP A 804 7.50 -6.04 -15.78
N TYR A 805 7.12 -5.37 -14.70
CA TYR A 805 5.93 -4.51 -14.65
C TYR A 805 6.21 -3.08 -15.10
N ILE A 806 7.44 -2.75 -15.49
CA ILE A 806 7.82 -1.40 -15.89
C ILE A 806 7.00 -0.93 -17.08
N ASN A 807 6.46 -1.80 -17.95
CA ASN A 807 5.53 -1.40 -19.02
C ASN A 807 4.24 -0.67 -18.55
N PHE A 808 3.98 -0.61 -17.24
CA PHE A 808 2.91 0.20 -16.65
C PHE A 808 3.45 1.37 -15.80
N ASP A 809 2.71 2.49 -15.84
CA ASP A 809 2.89 3.75 -15.08
C ASP A 809 3.67 3.59 -13.75
N LEU A 810 4.63 4.48 -13.50
CA LEU A 810 5.40 4.67 -12.25
C LEU A 810 4.52 4.52 -10.99
N LYS A 811 3.28 5.01 -11.04
CA LYS A 811 2.27 4.89 -9.97
C LYS A 811 1.83 3.45 -9.67
N ARG A 812 1.95 2.50 -10.59
CA ARG A 812 1.67 1.07 -10.38
C ARG A 812 2.93 0.29 -9.97
N THR A 813 4.07 0.67 -10.54
CA THR A 813 5.37 0.01 -10.28
C THR A 813 5.88 0.27 -8.87
N LEU A 814 5.90 1.53 -8.43
CA LEU A 814 6.24 1.87 -7.04
C LEU A 814 5.02 1.90 -6.12
N GLY A 815 3.83 2.12 -6.68
CA GLY A 815 2.59 2.05 -5.92
C GLY A 815 2.58 3.02 -4.73
N PHE A 816 2.45 2.42 -3.55
CA PHE A 816 2.47 3.09 -2.26
C PHE A 816 3.80 3.82 -1.95
N VAL A 817 4.91 3.35 -2.51
CA VAL A 817 6.29 3.74 -2.15
C VAL A 817 6.68 5.11 -2.71
N ALA A 818 6.10 5.52 -3.85
CA ALA A 818 6.34 6.83 -4.48
C ALA A 818 5.59 8.01 -3.81
N ASN A 819 4.87 7.78 -2.71
CA ASN A 819 4.13 8.83 -2.03
C ASN A 819 5.05 9.60 -1.06
N PRO A 820 5.26 10.92 -1.24
CA PRO A 820 6.19 11.71 -0.40
C PRO A 820 5.82 11.74 1.09
N GLN A 821 4.52 11.70 1.43
CA GLN A 821 4.07 11.69 2.82
C GLN A 821 4.39 10.35 3.50
N ARG A 822 4.24 9.24 2.77
CA ARG A 822 4.58 7.88 3.25
C ARG A 822 6.08 7.73 3.43
N PHE A 823 6.86 8.23 2.47
CA PHE A 823 8.31 8.35 2.61
C PHE A 823 8.67 9.09 3.89
N ASN A 824 8.16 10.32 4.06
CA ASN A 824 8.43 11.15 5.23
C ASN A 824 8.09 10.43 6.53
N VAL A 825 6.93 9.79 6.64
CA VAL A 825 6.57 9.07 7.86
C VAL A 825 7.52 7.90 8.09
N ALA A 826 7.75 7.04 7.10
CA ALA A 826 8.57 5.83 7.25
C ALA A 826 9.99 6.13 7.73
N VAL A 827 10.66 7.12 7.13
CA VAL A 827 12.05 7.46 7.47
C VAL A 827 12.17 8.24 8.80
N THR A 828 11.10 8.92 9.23
CA THR A 828 11.12 9.75 10.46
C THR A 828 10.70 9.01 11.74
N ARG A 829 10.49 7.69 11.68
CA ARG A 829 10.06 6.91 12.87
C ARG A 829 11.23 6.52 13.80
N ALA A 830 12.46 6.59 13.31
CA ALA A 830 13.65 6.13 14.02
C ALA A 830 14.18 7.20 14.99
N LYS A 831 14.55 6.79 16.20
CA LYS A 831 15.23 7.67 17.16
C LYS A 831 16.76 7.60 17.07
N ALA A 832 17.31 6.41 16.86
CA ALA A 832 18.75 6.19 16.92
C ALA A 832 19.33 5.53 15.65
N LEU A 833 18.56 4.67 14.98
CA LEU A 833 19.04 3.93 13.81
C LEU A 833 17.92 3.65 12.81
N LEU A 834 18.16 3.99 11.54
CA LEU A 834 17.30 3.64 10.41
C LEU A 834 18.02 2.63 9.51
N MET A 835 17.39 1.46 9.31
CA MET A 835 17.82 0.47 8.34
C MET A 835 16.77 0.36 7.23
N ILE A 836 17.19 0.26 5.98
CA ILE A 836 16.31 0.15 4.82
C ILE A 836 16.77 -1.04 4.00
N VAL A 837 15.84 -1.87 3.56
CA VAL A 837 16.08 -3.03 2.70
C VAL A 837 15.23 -2.86 1.44
N GLY A 838 15.87 -2.90 0.27
CA GLY A 838 15.14 -2.75 -0.98
C GLY A 838 15.99 -2.81 -2.23
N ASP A 839 15.32 -2.82 -3.38
CA ASP A 839 15.96 -2.78 -4.69
C ASP A 839 16.19 -1.31 -5.12
N PRO A 840 17.43 -0.84 -5.22
CA PRO A 840 17.71 0.54 -5.63
C PRO A 840 17.24 0.83 -7.04
N SER A 841 17.26 -0.15 -7.96
CA SER A 841 16.86 0.02 -9.37
C SER A 841 15.40 0.41 -9.49
N VAL A 842 14.55 -0.10 -8.59
CA VAL A 842 13.12 0.22 -8.55
C VAL A 842 12.87 1.49 -7.75
N LEU A 843 13.50 1.63 -6.58
CA LEU A 843 13.34 2.81 -5.72
C LEU A 843 13.82 4.09 -6.40
N GLY A 844 14.94 4.02 -7.14
CA GLY A 844 15.55 5.14 -7.85
C GLY A 844 14.74 5.69 -9.02
N LEU A 845 13.62 5.07 -9.39
CA LEU A 845 12.66 5.61 -10.34
C LEU A 845 11.88 6.81 -9.80
N ASP A 846 11.77 6.90 -8.47
CA ASP A 846 11.17 8.05 -7.79
C ASP A 846 12.27 9.07 -7.43
N PRO A 847 12.13 10.36 -7.82
CA PRO A 847 13.14 11.38 -7.55
C PRO A 847 13.48 11.55 -6.06
N LEU A 848 12.49 11.42 -5.16
CA LEU A 848 12.70 11.59 -3.72
C LEU A 848 13.55 10.45 -3.15
N TRP A 849 13.25 9.20 -3.54
CA TRP A 849 14.04 8.03 -3.19
C TRP A 849 15.43 8.09 -3.81
N ARG A 850 15.56 8.41 -5.10
CA ARG A 850 16.85 8.51 -5.79
C ARG A 850 17.79 9.47 -5.08
N ARG A 851 17.31 10.68 -4.76
CA ARG A 851 18.08 11.69 -4.01
C ARG A 851 18.50 11.19 -2.63
N PHE A 852 17.61 10.49 -1.93
CA PHE A 852 17.91 9.95 -0.61
C PHE A 852 18.96 8.82 -0.69
N LEU A 853 18.87 7.95 -1.69
CA LEU A 853 19.85 6.89 -1.94
C LEU A 853 21.24 7.46 -2.28
N ASN A 854 21.31 8.50 -3.13
CA ASN A 854 22.56 9.20 -3.44
C ASN A 854 23.24 9.75 -2.17
N GLN A 855 22.45 10.31 -1.26
CA GLN A 855 22.97 10.80 0.02
C GLN A 855 23.48 9.68 0.92
N ILE A 856 22.75 8.56 1.03
CA ILE A 856 23.18 7.42 1.84
C ILE A 856 24.50 6.86 1.30
N HIS A 857 24.60 6.72 -0.03
CA HIS A 857 25.81 6.26 -0.71
C HIS A 857 26.99 7.21 -0.45
N SER A 858 26.80 8.51 -0.65
CA SER A 858 27.83 9.54 -0.41
C SER A 858 28.33 9.60 1.03
N ASN A 859 27.49 9.23 2.01
CA ASN A 859 27.87 9.16 3.43
C ASN A 859 28.38 7.76 3.87
N SER A 860 28.60 6.86 2.92
CA SER A 860 29.07 5.48 3.14
C SER A 860 28.13 4.66 4.05
N GLY A 861 26.82 4.85 3.89
CA GLY A 861 25.77 4.07 4.57
C GLY A 861 25.25 2.87 3.76
N TRP A 862 25.98 2.41 2.74
CA TRP A 862 25.52 1.44 1.75
C TRP A 862 26.05 0.02 2.00
N LYS A 863 25.22 -1.00 1.81
CA LYS A 863 25.56 -2.43 1.94
C LYS A 863 24.88 -3.24 0.83
N GLY A 864 25.54 -4.28 0.31
CA GLY A 864 25.03 -5.11 -0.79
C GLY A 864 25.56 -4.64 -2.14
N ASP A 865 24.82 -4.92 -3.22
CA ASP A 865 25.18 -4.53 -4.58
C ASP A 865 25.28 -3.00 -4.71
N ASP A 866 26.24 -2.53 -5.51
CA ASP A 866 26.48 -1.09 -5.70
C ASP A 866 25.29 -0.39 -6.40
N ILE A 867 25.26 0.93 -6.29
CA ILE A 867 24.21 1.77 -6.88
C ILE A 867 24.26 1.69 -8.42
N PRO A 868 23.13 1.44 -9.12
CA PRO A 868 23.16 1.18 -10.57
C PRO A 868 23.18 2.46 -11.44
N TRP A 869 23.43 3.63 -10.85
CA TRP A 869 23.55 4.91 -11.56
C TRP A 869 24.62 5.79 -10.90
N ASP A 870 25.06 6.86 -11.57
CA ASP A 870 26.01 7.81 -10.98
C ASP A 870 25.33 8.63 -9.86
N PRO A 871 25.74 8.49 -8.58
CA PRO A 871 25.14 9.22 -7.48
C PRO A 871 25.47 10.72 -7.48
N VAL A 872 26.45 11.17 -8.26
CA VAL A 872 26.89 12.58 -8.36
C VAL A 872 26.05 13.36 -9.36
N GLU A 873 25.39 12.68 -10.31
CA GLU A 873 24.50 13.33 -11.27
C GLU A 873 23.31 14.02 -10.56
N PRO A 874 22.95 15.25 -10.98
CA PRO A 874 21.78 15.94 -10.45
C PRO A 874 20.49 15.12 -10.63
N VAL A 875 19.66 15.09 -9.60
CA VAL A 875 18.35 14.46 -9.67
C VAL A 875 17.37 15.37 -10.41
N ASP A 876 16.85 14.90 -11.52
CA ASP A 876 15.64 15.44 -12.16
C ASP A 876 14.44 15.32 -11.22
N GLU A 877 13.97 16.46 -10.72
CA GLU A 877 12.80 16.58 -9.83
C GLU A 877 11.48 16.42 -10.60
N ALA A 878 11.48 16.55 -11.93
CA ALA A 878 10.30 16.33 -12.77
C ALA A 878 9.99 14.84 -12.98
N GLY A 879 10.94 13.94 -12.68
CA GLY A 879 10.78 12.50 -12.84
C GLY A 879 11.25 11.99 -14.20
N GLY A 880 10.56 11.01 -14.78
CA GLY A 880 10.88 10.47 -16.11
C GLY A 880 11.91 9.34 -16.14
N TYR A 881 12.46 8.94 -14.99
CA TYR A 881 13.39 7.81 -14.89
C TYR A 881 12.77 6.48 -15.33
N ASP A 882 11.46 6.28 -15.15
CA ASP A 882 10.77 5.07 -15.61
C ASP A 882 10.70 5.01 -17.14
N GLN A 883 10.46 6.14 -17.79
CA GLN A 883 10.49 6.24 -19.24
C GLN A 883 11.90 6.01 -19.78
N ALA A 884 12.91 6.69 -19.23
CA ALA A 884 14.31 6.49 -19.64
C ALA A 884 14.76 5.03 -19.42
N MET A 885 14.31 4.38 -18.33
CA MET A 885 14.60 2.97 -18.09
C MET A 885 13.88 2.04 -19.07
N ARG A 886 12.65 2.35 -19.49
CA ARG A 886 11.95 1.61 -20.57
C ARG A 886 12.67 1.74 -21.89
N GLU A 887 13.05 2.95 -22.25
CA GLU A 887 13.77 3.24 -23.50
C GLU A 887 15.09 2.47 -23.53
N ARG A 888 15.87 2.49 -22.43
CA ARG A 888 17.06 1.65 -22.29
C ARG A 888 16.75 0.15 -22.37
N ALA A 889 15.70 -0.32 -21.71
CA ALA A 889 15.32 -1.73 -21.77
C ALA A 889 14.92 -2.16 -23.19
N GLN A 890 14.27 -1.27 -23.95
CA GLN A 890 13.94 -1.48 -25.37
C GLN A 890 15.18 -1.44 -26.26
N GLU A 891 16.12 -0.52 -26.02
CA GLU A 891 17.41 -0.47 -26.71
C GLU A 891 18.23 -1.74 -26.44
N GLU A 892 18.30 -2.19 -25.20
CA GLU A 892 18.94 -3.45 -24.81
C GLU A 892 18.27 -4.63 -25.50
N MET A 893 16.94 -4.61 -25.59
CA MET A 893 16.18 -5.60 -26.35
C MET A 893 16.56 -5.59 -27.82
N GLY A 894 16.64 -4.41 -28.43
CA GLY A 894 17.04 -4.22 -29.82
C GLY A 894 18.45 -4.73 -30.08
N GLN A 895 19.41 -4.37 -29.21
CA GLN A 895 20.78 -4.85 -29.28
C GLN A 895 20.86 -6.37 -29.10
N PHE A 896 20.08 -6.95 -28.19
CA PHE A 896 19.99 -8.40 -28.06
C PHE A 896 19.43 -9.04 -29.33
N MET A 897 18.38 -8.48 -29.92
CA MET A 897 17.80 -8.96 -31.18
C MET A 897 18.78 -8.80 -32.36
N GLU A 898 19.59 -7.74 -32.40
CA GLU A 898 20.67 -7.58 -33.39
C GLU A 898 21.77 -8.63 -33.20
N VAL A 899 22.11 -8.98 -31.96
CA VAL A 899 23.03 -10.10 -31.66
C VAL A 899 22.41 -11.45 -32.09
N MET A 900 21.10 -11.62 -31.91
CA MET A 900 20.37 -12.81 -32.39
C MET A 900 20.36 -12.88 -33.93
N ALA A 901 20.08 -11.76 -34.60
CA ALA A 901 19.97 -11.67 -36.05
C ALA A 901 21.33 -11.74 -36.76
N SER A 902 22.39 -11.14 -36.20
CA SER A 902 23.76 -11.29 -36.73
C SER A 902 24.31 -12.71 -36.61
N GLY A 903 23.67 -13.55 -35.79
CA GLY A 903 23.88 -14.98 -35.72
C GLY A 903 23.12 -15.77 -36.78
N GLU A 904 22.06 -15.24 -37.39
CA GLU A 904 21.30 -15.88 -38.48
C GLU A 904 21.58 -15.09 -39.76
N ALA A 905 22.59 -15.51 -40.52
CA ALA A 905 22.80 -14.95 -41.85
C ALA A 905 21.53 -15.18 -42.68
N VAL A 906 20.93 -14.07 -43.06
CA VAL A 906 19.83 -13.89 -44.02
C VAL A 906 20.10 -14.74 -45.26
N ASP A 907 19.23 -15.70 -45.54
CA ASP A 907 18.99 -16.13 -46.92
C ASP A 907 18.18 -15.00 -47.58
N ASP A 908 18.66 -14.55 -48.73
CA ASP A 908 18.06 -13.51 -49.57
C ASP A 908 16.61 -13.84 -49.96
N GLU A 909 15.83 -12.76 -50.16
CA GLU A 909 14.48 -12.66 -50.75
C GLU A 909 13.26 -12.79 -49.80
N ASP A 910 12.93 -11.72 -49.08
CA ASP A 910 11.72 -10.91 -49.34
C ASP A 910 11.63 -9.68 -48.39
N ASP A 911 11.33 -8.52 -48.97
CA ASP A 911 11.28 -7.20 -48.36
C ASP A 911 10.37 -7.09 -47.12
N VAL A 912 10.94 -6.73 -45.97
CA VAL A 912 10.25 -5.91 -44.96
C VAL A 912 11.10 -4.69 -44.66
N VAL A 913 10.82 -3.61 -45.40
CA VAL A 913 11.32 -2.26 -45.12
C VAL A 913 10.81 -1.84 -43.74
N VAL A 914 11.69 -1.86 -42.74
CA VAL A 914 11.50 -1.12 -41.48
C VAL A 914 11.92 0.31 -41.77
N ASP A 915 10.93 1.16 -42.04
CA ASP A 915 11.14 2.58 -42.28
C ASP A 915 11.70 3.24 -41.00
N ARG A 916 12.90 3.82 -41.13
CA ARG A 916 13.70 4.39 -40.03
C ARG A 916 13.47 5.89 -39.84
N ASN A 917 12.46 6.47 -40.47
CA ASN A 917 12.18 7.90 -40.39
C ASN A 917 10.75 8.15 -39.89
N ASP A 918 10.58 8.23 -38.57
CA ASP A 918 9.56 9.08 -37.91
C ASP A 918 9.81 9.08 -36.39
N PHE A 919 10.92 9.70 -35.99
CA PHE A 919 11.15 10.17 -34.62
C PHE A 919 11.56 11.65 -34.67
N VAL A 920 10.57 12.52 -34.89
CA VAL A 920 10.53 13.92 -34.41
C VAL A 920 9.14 14.19 -33.85
#